data_AF-A0A8D3WPU4-F1
#
_entry.id   AF-A0A8D3WPU4-F1
#
_cell.length_a   1.000
_cell.length_b   1.000
_cell.length_c   1.000
_cell.angle_alpha   90.00
_cell.angle_beta   90.00
_cell.angle_gamma   90.00
#
_symmetry.space_group_name_H-M   'P 1'
#
loop_
_entity.id
_entity.type
_entity.pdbx_description
1 polymer ?
#
loop_
_entity_poly.entity_id
_entity_poly.type
_entity_poly.pdbx_seq_one_letter_code
_entity_poly.pdbx_strand_id
1 'polypeptide(L)'
;MMLVGGVLVDRELTDGYIHRPNHIFSPDGHCRPFSADAAGTVGASGVGVVVLKPLAAARRDGDTVYAVITGSAVNNDGADKMSYSAPSLAGQRAAVSTALRRSGRTAAEVGYVEAHGTGTRLGDPIEAAALRAGYELADDAGLALSSVKSQIGHLGAAAGVVGLVRAVLAVHHGTIPPTVDFDRLNPAVDAGPFRIPVTAQPWPSTAPRVAGVSSFGIGGTNAHLLVEGPDGTDTAPRPRDQPLRPPTPCLVLSADSPAALIEDARRIAAHLSAGPGDYAQVLRHLQAGRPVRAYRAAVMCEDPESAVAWLRALVPPADPVSPSGVPASGIDALEPATAWTAGHTVDWTPGPASAPWDFPPPAFDLADYDFPRTGPTARTSADVPAPRTPTPVPGRTPDPQRLPADRWTHQPQWTRLRRARTDVSVPTRTAVIVADERTHPTAWAELEQRYTRVVWLLPGKDLVRIDDDRYEADPSDTGHLAAVLLEAGAPGPAGTAVDWLHALPLAIDGDIGEESLDTARWACLDTVAALSRAVADVVRTHGRDRPRVWLLSSGAQPVTGPVRRPEAGLLTAATQVPRQELGTEMNWIDLPGPDPAPWAAFLPDLLLDAPAETSAVALRDSFWWHRAVHPVAAPATPRSDTERGRETGARSIGTHLVLGGTGGIGAVLAARILRHPENRVVLLSRHALLPPALEPSRDRITLVRADLALEEPADLADRLAPHLGGGLAGIVHAAGTAAGGLLALRDAETARRGTEAKLRGALLMERLIASHHPGHAVYCSSMASLFGGVGQFDYAAANGCLDAFAQYGGDDGTSPTVRMGIGWDVWREAGMALSALGHDGQHQRHLLTGLTSDEGAAVFEQAMRLQLPHLMVNTTDLAQARSFYERPATTSEETPHPPTEAARPTPGHDRVAQLVDTVALLLGVDDVATDASLYDLGADSLMLLELADRIEQRFGVDLDLSRFSHRVSVAEISGLIDAAAARDARPTASDAPVQVEVWQRGVDGSDVLCLVHPVGGDIQAYRPLVSALGDRLTVCLIADPALRTAPGRPAEPFADRAARYLEAVRAEQAGSGGRLLLAGWSFGAWMALSMAALAEEHDLPAAGLYLLDPPPPGAGAAVAAYDDRQVDAVFVRELGGNRAGGLSGSGREYAEQLARCCRANLSAMAGHRLPRLSRTPSSLWIAERTVPDVPSLAPEPVPTEEWEAHLPSPVRAHRIDADHYTLVAAPHVESIAAVILQDAAPRGGAGHGHRTDTDEGLPAPR
;
A
#
# COMPACT_ATOMS: atom_id res chain seq x y z
N MET A 1 -6.60 29.18 -48.63
CA MET A 1 -6.70 28.26 -47.48
C MET A 1 -6.76 29.11 -46.22
N MET A 2 -7.51 28.69 -45.21
CA MET A 2 -7.61 29.36 -43.92
C MET A 2 -7.54 28.32 -42.80
N LEU A 3 -6.72 28.56 -41.77
CA LEU A 3 -6.77 27.80 -40.52
C LEU A 3 -7.76 28.50 -39.59
N VAL A 4 -8.73 27.75 -39.08
CA VAL A 4 -9.74 28.25 -38.15
C VAL A 4 -9.74 27.35 -36.93
N GLY A 5 -9.72 27.93 -35.74
CA GLY A 5 -9.65 27.14 -34.51
C GLY A 5 -10.01 27.92 -33.27
N GLY A 6 -9.91 27.24 -32.14
CA GLY A 6 -10.12 27.77 -30.81
C GLY A 6 -9.37 26.91 -29.80
N VAL A 7 -8.87 27.56 -28.75
CA VAL A 7 -8.17 26.91 -27.64
C VAL A 7 -8.66 27.50 -26.33
N LEU A 8 -8.91 26.64 -25.35
CA LEU A 8 -8.98 27.01 -23.95
C LEU A 8 -8.09 26.03 -23.18
N VAL A 9 -7.12 26.56 -22.44
CA VAL A 9 -6.38 25.81 -21.44
C VAL A 9 -6.66 26.52 -20.12
N ASP A 10 -7.56 25.94 -19.34
CA ASP A 10 -7.96 26.45 -18.04
C ASP A 10 -7.13 25.74 -16.96
N ARG A 11 -6.19 26.49 -16.37
CA ARG A 11 -5.30 26.01 -15.32
C ARG A 11 -5.94 26.08 -13.93
N GLU A 12 -7.11 26.71 -13.78
CA GLU A 12 -7.83 26.83 -12.52
C GLU A 12 -8.73 25.62 -12.26
N LEU A 13 -9.13 24.89 -13.31
CA LEU A 13 -9.96 23.69 -13.21
C LEU A 13 -9.18 22.41 -12.83
N THR A 14 -7.85 22.47 -12.72
CA THR A 14 -7.01 21.30 -12.37
C THR A 14 -7.36 20.72 -10.99
N ASP A 15 -7.81 21.57 -10.06
CA ASP A 15 -8.23 21.20 -8.70
C ASP A 15 -9.76 21.07 -8.58
N GLY A 16 -10.49 21.02 -9.70
CA GLY A 16 -11.95 21.03 -9.74
C GLY A 16 -12.54 22.42 -9.56
N TYR A 17 -13.81 22.51 -9.14
CA TYR A 17 -14.47 23.78 -8.83
C TYR A 17 -15.44 23.63 -7.65
N ILE A 18 -15.63 24.72 -6.91
CA ILE A 18 -16.65 24.78 -5.85
C ILE A 18 -17.93 25.35 -6.45
N HIS A 19 -19.02 24.58 -6.41
CA HIS A 19 -20.32 25.06 -6.86
C HIS A 19 -20.78 26.26 -6.03
N ARG A 20 -21.32 27.27 -6.73
CA ARG A 20 -21.95 28.44 -6.12
C ARG A 20 -23.41 28.51 -6.59
N PRO A 21 -24.38 28.64 -5.67
CA PRO A 21 -25.77 28.85 -6.05
C PRO A 21 -25.91 30.00 -7.04
N ASN A 22 -26.74 29.82 -8.08
CA ASN A 22 -26.97 30.76 -9.17
C ASN A 22 -25.79 31.01 -10.12
N HIS A 23 -24.72 30.20 -10.04
CA HIS A 23 -23.67 30.17 -11.06
C HIS A 23 -24.05 29.26 -12.25
N ILE A 24 -23.29 29.34 -13.35
CA ILE A 24 -23.50 28.50 -14.53
C ILE A 24 -22.96 27.07 -14.38
N PHE A 25 -22.10 26.82 -13.39
CA PHE A 25 -21.49 25.50 -13.20
C PHE A 25 -22.46 24.57 -12.49
N SER A 26 -22.48 23.30 -12.90
CA SER A 26 -23.35 22.30 -12.29
C SER A 26 -22.96 22.06 -10.83
N PRO A 27 -23.91 21.72 -9.96
CA PRO A 27 -23.59 21.35 -8.57
C PRO A 27 -22.84 20.02 -8.46
N ASP A 28 -22.74 19.30 -9.57
CA ASP A 28 -22.66 17.86 -9.57
C ASP A 28 -21.62 17.36 -10.60
N GLY A 29 -20.90 18.26 -11.27
CA GLY A 29 -19.78 17.89 -12.13
C GLY A 29 -20.16 17.34 -13.50
N HIS A 30 -21.44 17.38 -13.92
CA HIS A 30 -21.84 16.98 -15.27
C HIS A 30 -22.53 18.11 -16.04
N CYS A 31 -22.39 18.07 -17.36
CA CYS A 31 -23.16 18.88 -18.29
C CYS A 31 -24.18 17.95 -18.96
N ARG A 32 -25.49 18.17 -18.74
CA ARG A 32 -26.57 17.31 -19.29
C ARG A 32 -27.49 18.09 -20.23
N PRO A 33 -27.05 18.36 -21.47
CA PRO A 33 -27.82 19.16 -22.42
C PRO A 33 -29.24 18.61 -22.61
N PHE A 34 -30.23 19.47 -22.43
CA PHE A 34 -31.66 19.21 -22.65
C PHE A 34 -32.31 18.15 -21.73
N SER A 35 -31.59 17.61 -20.75
CA SER A 35 -32.16 16.61 -19.83
C SER A 35 -32.96 17.25 -18.70
N ALA A 36 -33.92 16.52 -18.11
CA ALA A 36 -34.75 17.00 -17.01
C ALA A 36 -33.98 17.31 -15.73
N ASP A 37 -32.82 16.68 -15.54
CA ASP A 37 -31.90 16.89 -14.43
C ASP A 37 -30.71 17.80 -14.79
N ALA A 38 -30.83 18.56 -15.88
CA ALA A 38 -29.86 19.57 -16.27
C ALA A 38 -29.78 20.69 -15.22
N ALA A 39 -28.61 20.82 -14.57
CA ALA A 39 -28.40 21.73 -13.45
C ALA A 39 -27.27 22.75 -13.65
N GLY A 40 -26.58 22.73 -14.79
CA GLY A 40 -25.46 23.60 -15.12
C GLY A 40 -24.49 22.96 -16.11
N THR A 41 -23.38 23.66 -16.36
CA THR A 41 -22.29 23.21 -17.24
C THR A 41 -21.05 22.83 -16.43
N VAL A 42 -20.02 22.31 -17.10
CA VAL A 42 -18.73 21.97 -16.49
C VAL A 42 -17.64 22.59 -17.34
N GLY A 43 -16.65 23.26 -16.74
CA GLY A 43 -15.53 23.79 -17.50
C GLY A 43 -14.62 22.67 -18.01
N ALA A 44 -13.98 22.88 -19.16
CA ALA A 44 -13.02 21.94 -19.72
C ALA A 44 -11.92 22.64 -20.52
N SER A 45 -10.79 21.95 -20.69
CA SER A 45 -9.68 22.40 -21.54
C SER A 45 -9.63 21.61 -22.84
N GLY A 46 -9.30 22.29 -23.94
CA GLY A 46 -9.08 21.65 -25.23
C GLY A 46 -8.83 22.62 -26.37
N VAL A 47 -8.42 22.06 -27.49
CA VAL A 47 -8.07 22.77 -28.72
C VAL A 47 -8.70 22.07 -29.91
N GLY A 48 -9.19 22.86 -30.87
CA GLY A 48 -9.66 22.36 -32.16
C GLY A 48 -9.20 23.26 -33.29
N VAL A 49 -8.81 22.67 -34.42
CA VAL A 49 -8.38 23.38 -35.62
C VAL A 49 -8.94 22.68 -36.86
N VAL A 50 -9.46 23.46 -37.80
CA VAL A 50 -9.91 23.00 -39.11
C VAL A 50 -9.25 23.80 -40.22
N VAL A 51 -9.06 23.16 -41.38
CA VAL A 51 -8.58 23.79 -42.60
C VAL A 51 -9.76 24.07 -43.52
N LEU A 52 -9.94 25.33 -43.91
CA LEU A 52 -10.97 25.75 -44.86
C LEU A 52 -10.36 26.14 -46.20
N LYS A 53 -11.03 25.75 -47.28
CA LYS A 53 -10.67 26.09 -48.65
C LYS A 53 -11.94 26.18 -49.50
N PRO A 54 -12.02 27.12 -50.48
CA PRO A 54 -13.12 27.11 -51.43
C PRO A 54 -13.23 25.74 -52.11
N LEU A 55 -14.44 25.17 -52.17
CA LEU A 55 -14.68 23.80 -52.66
C LEU A 55 -14.08 23.56 -54.06
N ALA A 56 -14.21 24.53 -54.96
CA ALA A 56 -13.63 24.44 -56.31
C ALA A 56 -12.10 24.27 -56.30
N ALA A 57 -11.41 24.96 -55.39
CA ALA A 57 -9.96 24.84 -55.24
C ALA A 57 -9.58 23.52 -54.56
N ALA A 58 -10.35 23.06 -53.56
CA ALA A 58 -10.12 21.78 -52.90
C ALA A 58 -10.24 20.61 -53.89
N ARG A 59 -11.28 20.63 -54.74
CA ARG A 59 -11.48 19.64 -55.81
C ARG A 59 -10.38 19.67 -56.87
N ARG A 60 -9.97 20.86 -57.31
CA ARG A 60 -8.87 21.02 -58.28
C ARG A 60 -7.56 20.44 -57.74
N ASP A 61 -7.28 20.67 -56.46
CA ASP A 61 -6.02 20.30 -55.84
C ASP A 61 -6.04 18.85 -55.29
N GLY A 62 -7.20 18.17 -55.35
CA GLY A 62 -7.37 16.78 -54.92
C GLY A 62 -7.39 16.58 -53.40
N ASP A 63 -7.74 17.62 -52.64
CA ASP A 63 -7.82 17.57 -51.18
C ASP A 63 -8.97 16.66 -50.71
N THR A 64 -8.82 16.03 -49.55
CA THR A 64 -9.93 15.36 -48.87
C THR A 64 -10.94 16.38 -48.38
N VAL A 65 -12.17 16.32 -48.90
CA VAL A 65 -13.29 17.16 -48.45
C VAL A 65 -14.13 16.38 -47.44
N TYR A 66 -13.98 16.70 -46.16
CA TYR A 66 -14.76 16.09 -45.09
C TYR A 66 -16.22 16.53 -45.09
N ALA A 67 -16.45 17.83 -45.28
CA ALA A 67 -17.77 18.43 -45.39
C ALA A 67 -17.68 19.79 -46.11
N VAL A 68 -18.83 20.35 -46.47
CA VAL A 68 -18.96 21.68 -47.06
C VAL A 68 -19.75 22.58 -46.11
N ILE A 69 -19.19 23.73 -45.72
CA ILE A 69 -19.95 24.77 -45.01
C ILE A 69 -20.78 25.51 -46.05
N THR A 70 -22.09 25.29 -46.03
CA THR A 70 -23.02 25.86 -47.03
C THR A 70 -23.62 27.19 -46.58
N GLY A 71 -23.80 27.39 -45.27
CA GLY A 71 -24.32 28.63 -44.70
C GLY A 71 -23.71 28.98 -43.35
N SER A 72 -23.55 30.28 -43.08
CA SER A 72 -23.06 30.78 -41.81
C SER A 72 -23.72 32.11 -41.43
N ALA A 73 -23.97 32.30 -40.14
CA ALA A 73 -24.46 33.56 -39.60
C ALA A 73 -23.88 33.82 -38.21
N VAL A 74 -23.60 35.09 -37.91
CA VAL A 74 -23.21 35.58 -36.60
C VAL A 74 -24.01 36.84 -36.30
N ASN A 75 -24.49 36.99 -35.06
CA ASN A 75 -25.12 38.21 -34.57
C ASN A 75 -24.84 38.41 -33.07
N ASN A 76 -25.52 39.37 -32.44
CA ASN A 76 -25.51 39.55 -31.00
C ASN A 76 -26.93 39.78 -30.47
N ASP A 77 -27.21 39.29 -29.26
CA ASP A 77 -28.51 39.40 -28.58
C ASP A 77 -28.92 40.85 -28.26
N GLY A 78 -27.98 41.79 -28.26
CA GLY A 78 -28.26 43.21 -28.05
C GLY A 78 -28.65 43.53 -26.60
N ALA A 79 -29.31 44.68 -26.42
CA ALA A 79 -29.67 45.22 -25.11
C ALA A 79 -30.99 44.64 -24.55
N ASP A 80 -31.80 43.98 -25.38
CA ASP A 80 -33.16 43.54 -25.03
C ASP A 80 -33.20 42.24 -24.19
N LYS A 81 -32.04 41.71 -23.80
CA LYS A 81 -31.92 40.53 -22.93
C LYS A 81 -32.06 40.89 -21.45
N MET A 82 -32.62 39.98 -20.66
CA MET A 82 -32.94 40.20 -19.24
C MET A 82 -31.72 40.56 -18.37
N SER A 83 -30.53 40.07 -18.73
CA SER A 83 -29.28 40.36 -18.04
C SER A 83 -28.09 40.15 -18.99
N TYR A 84 -26.89 40.56 -18.57
CA TYR A 84 -25.68 40.37 -19.37
C TYR A 84 -25.48 38.91 -19.81
N SER A 85 -25.74 37.94 -18.93
CA SER A 85 -25.53 36.51 -19.15
C SER A 85 -26.77 35.75 -19.65
N ALA A 86 -27.93 36.40 -19.72
CA ALA A 86 -29.16 35.76 -20.19
C ALA A 86 -29.18 35.66 -21.72
N PRO A 87 -29.44 34.47 -22.30
CA PRO A 87 -29.56 34.33 -23.75
C PRO A 87 -30.87 34.93 -24.28
N SER A 88 -30.88 35.35 -25.55
CA SER A 88 -32.09 35.82 -26.24
C SER A 88 -32.58 34.83 -27.30
N LEU A 89 -33.82 34.37 -27.13
CA LEU A 89 -34.52 33.56 -28.14
C LEU A 89 -34.52 34.25 -29.52
N ALA A 90 -34.79 35.56 -29.56
CA ALA A 90 -34.88 36.31 -30.81
C ALA A 90 -33.51 36.38 -31.52
N GLY A 91 -32.44 36.59 -30.77
CA GLY A 91 -31.07 36.65 -31.30
C GLY A 91 -30.63 35.30 -31.87
N GLN A 92 -30.81 34.22 -31.11
CA GLN A 92 -30.49 32.86 -31.56
C GLN A 92 -31.31 32.44 -32.79
N ARG A 93 -32.63 32.69 -32.78
CA ARG A 93 -33.51 32.43 -33.92
C ARG A 93 -33.05 33.15 -35.19
N ALA A 94 -32.65 34.42 -35.07
CA ALA A 94 -32.18 35.22 -36.19
C ALA A 94 -30.87 34.69 -36.79
N ALA A 95 -29.97 34.15 -35.95
CA ALA A 95 -28.75 33.50 -36.41
C ALA A 95 -29.07 32.20 -37.18
N VAL A 96 -29.90 31.32 -36.60
CA VAL A 96 -30.31 30.04 -37.21
C VAL A 96 -30.99 30.26 -38.56
N SER A 97 -32.05 31.08 -38.61
CA SER A 97 -32.79 31.37 -39.85
C SER A 97 -31.94 32.04 -40.93
N THR A 98 -30.97 32.88 -40.55
CA THR A 98 -30.07 33.52 -41.52
C THR A 98 -29.05 32.54 -42.10
N ALA A 99 -28.51 31.64 -41.28
CA ALA A 99 -27.59 30.61 -41.75
C ALA A 99 -28.29 29.62 -42.70
N LEU A 100 -29.52 29.19 -42.36
CA LEU A 100 -30.36 28.36 -43.23
C LEU A 100 -30.67 29.06 -44.57
N ARG A 101 -31.11 30.33 -44.54
CA ARG A 101 -31.38 31.09 -45.77
C ARG A 101 -30.14 31.23 -46.65
N ARG A 102 -28.95 31.39 -46.04
CA ARG A 102 -27.67 31.49 -46.76
C ARG A 102 -27.19 30.17 -47.33
N SER A 103 -27.55 29.04 -46.71
CA SER A 103 -27.19 27.72 -47.23
C SER A 103 -27.99 27.30 -48.47
N GLY A 104 -29.16 27.93 -48.69
CA GLY A 104 -30.08 27.53 -49.75
C GLY A 104 -30.79 26.19 -49.47
N ARG A 105 -30.67 25.67 -48.23
CA ARG A 105 -31.34 24.46 -47.77
C ARG A 105 -32.67 24.79 -47.11
N THR A 106 -33.55 23.79 -47.04
CA THR A 106 -34.80 23.82 -46.31
C THR A 106 -34.63 23.17 -44.94
N ALA A 107 -35.51 23.51 -43.99
CA ALA A 107 -35.45 22.95 -42.65
C ALA A 107 -35.61 21.42 -42.62
N ALA A 108 -36.43 20.86 -43.53
CA ALA A 108 -36.66 19.43 -43.64
C ALA A 108 -35.41 18.64 -44.09
N GLU A 109 -34.41 19.30 -44.68
CA GLU A 109 -33.14 18.66 -45.04
C GLU A 109 -32.17 18.57 -43.85
N VAL A 110 -32.38 19.35 -42.79
CA VAL A 110 -31.52 19.33 -41.60
C VAL A 110 -31.90 18.12 -40.76
N GLY A 111 -31.00 17.13 -40.69
CA GLY A 111 -31.24 15.89 -39.92
C GLY A 111 -30.58 15.88 -38.54
N TYR A 112 -29.63 16.79 -38.29
CA TYR A 112 -28.85 16.83 -37.07
C TYR A 112 -28.52 18.28 -36.67
N VAL A 113 -28.57 18.60 -35.39
CA VAL A 113 -27.99 19.83 -34.82
C VAL A 113 -27.04 19.47 -33.69
N GLU A 114 -25.78 19.87 -33.87
CA GLU A 114 -24.82 20.01 -32.79
C GLU A 114 -25.11 21.33 -32.06
N ALA A 115 -25.81 21.22 -30.94
CA ALA A 115 -26.27 22.35 -30.17
C ALA A 115 -25.14 22.99 -29.35
N HIS A 116 -25.35 24.24 -28.93
CA HIS A 116 -24.55 24.85 -27.89
C HIS A 116 -24.71 24.07 -26.57
N GLY A 117 -25.93 23.70 -26.18
CA GLY A 117 -26.26 22.63 -25.23
C GLY A 117 -25.46 22.72 -23.93
N THR A 118 -25.77 23.69 -23.07
CA THR A 118 -24.97 23.97 -21.87
C THR A 118 -25.37 23.16 -20.65
N GLY A 119 -26.50 22.45 -20.70
CA GLY A 119 -27.05 21.77 -19.53
C GLY A 119 -27.62 22.75 -18.51
N THR A 120 -27.82 24.02 -18.87
CA THR A 120 -28.32 25.03 -17.94
C THR A 120 -29.84 25.10 -18.00
N ARG A 121 -30.46 25.27 -16.82
CA ARG A 121 -31.93 25.32 -16.66
C ARG A 121 -32.61 26.38 -17.53
N LEU A 122 -31.92 27.49 -17.80
CA LEU A 122 -32.43 28.59 -18.62
C LEU A 122 -32.01 28.48 -20.09
N GLY A 123 -30.74 28.12 -20.35
CA GLY A 123 -30.18 28.17 -21.69
C GLY A 123 -30.76 27.13 -22.63
N ASP A 124 -30.91 25.89 -22.16
CA ASP A 124 -31.33 24.78 -23.01
C ASP A 124 -32.77 24.93 -23.53
N PRO A 125 -33.77 25.35 -22.71
CA PRO A 125 -35.11 25.68 -23.23
C PRO A 125 -35.11 26.81 -24.26
N ILE A 126 -34.31 27.85 -24.06
CA ILE A 126 -34.23 28.99 -24.98
C ILE A 126 -33.62 28.57 -26.31
N GLU A 127 -32.56 27.76 -26.28
CA GLU A 127 -31.92 27.23 -27.49
C GLU A 127 -32.87 26.34 -28.28
N ALA A 128 -33.54 25.39 -27.62
CA ALA A 128 -34.48 24.50 -28.29
C ALA A 128 -35.63 25.29 -28.94
N ALA A 129 -36.19 26.27 -28.23
CA ALA A 129 -37.25 27.13 -28.77
C ALA A 129 -36.74 28.01 -29.93
N ALA A 130 -35.50 28.51 -29.87
CA ALA A 130 -34.88 29.26 -30.96
C ALA A 130 -34.62 28.41 -32.20
N LEU A 131 -34.20 27.15 -32.03
CA LEU A 131 -34.04 26.19 -33.13
C LEU A 131 -35.38 25.85 -33.77
N ARG A 132 -36.41 25.53 -32.97
CA ARG A 132 -37.78 25.27 -33.46
C ARG A 132 -38.29 26.45 -34.29
N ALA A 133 -38.16 27.67 -33.78
CA ALA A 133 -38.62 28.87 -34.46
C ALA A 133 -37.74 29.28 -35.66
N GLY A 134 -36.44 29.01 -35.61
CA GLY A 134 -35.49 29.40 -36.66
C GLY A 134 -35.53 28.49 -37.89
N TYR A 135 -35.85 27.21 -37.67
CA TYR A 135 -36.09 26.22 -38.71
C TYR A 135 -37.58 26.05 -39.04
N GLU A 136 -38.49 26.68 -38.31
CA GLU A 136 -39.95 26.51 -38.50
C GLU A 136 -40.38 25.03 -38.44
N LEU A 137 -39.87 24.29 -37.44
CA LEU A 137 -40.07 22.84 -37.32
C LEU A 137 -41.52 22.47 -36.99
N ALA A 138 -42.04 21.44 -37.67
CA ALA A 138 -43.28 20.76 -37.33
C ALA A 138 -43.09 19.81 -36.14
N ASP A 139 -44.18 19.47 -35.44
CA ASP A 139 -44.14 18.60 -34.25
C ASP A 139 -43.62 17.19 -34.52
N ASP A 140 -43.62 16.72 -35.76
CA ASP A 140 -43.16 15.39 -36.17
C ASP A 140 -41.82 15.43 -36.94
N ALA A 141 -41.09 16.56 -36.92
CA ALA A 141 -39.87 16.76 -37.70
C ALA A 141 -38.74 15.75 -37.38
N GLY A 142 -38.70 15.21 -36.16
CA GLY A 142 -37.73 14.17 -35.77
C GLY A 142 -36.27 14.59 -35.83
N LEU A 143 -35.97 15.89 -35.68
CA LEU A 143 -34.63 16.46 -35.78
C LEU A 143 -33.75 15.93 -34.64
N ALA A 144 -32.60 15.32 -34.99
CA ALA A 144 -31.67 14.87 -33.97
C ALA A 144 -30.94 16.06 -33.33
N LEU A 145 -31.01 16.18 -32.00
CA LEU A 145 -30.38 17.26 -31.23
C LEU A 145 -29.38 16.65 -30.22
N SER A 146 -28.11 17.06 -30.29
CA SER A 146 -27.05 16.54 -29.43
C SER A 146 -26.04 17.65 -29.09
N SER A 147 -25.22 17.44 -28.06
CA SER A 147 -24.07 18.31 -27.80
C SER A 147 -22.90 17.55 -27.21
N VAL A 148 -21.71 17.83 -27.75
CA VAL A 148 -20.43 17.25 -27.31
C VAL A 148 -20.10 17.61 -25.87
N LYS A 149 -20.68 18.70 -25.34
CA LYS A 149 -20.42 19.14 -23.96
C LYS A 149 -20.86 18.13 -22.92
N SER A 150 -21.77 17.22 -23.25
CA SER A 150 -22.11 16.08 -22.40
C SER A 150 -20.93 15.14 -22.17
N GLN A 151 -20.01 15.04 -23.13
CA GLN A 151 -18.91 14.08 -23.10
C GLN A 151 -17.59 14.68 -22.60
N ILE A 152 -17.33 15.94 -22.93
CA ILE A 152 -16.02 16.58 -22.68
C ILE A 152 -16.12 17.93 -21.96
N GLY A 153 -17.31 18.31 -21.49
CA GLY A 153 -17.55 19.61 -20.84
C GLY A 153 -17.50 20.81 -21.80
N HIS A 154 -17.55 22.01 -21.22
CA HIS A 154 -17.57 23.27 -21.92
C HIS A 154 -16.15 23.85 -22.08
N LEU A 155 -15.64 23.73 -23.30
CA LEU A 155 -14.28 24.14 -23.70
C LEU A 155 -14.11 25.65 -23.97
N GLY A 156 -14.93 26.51 -23.32
CA GLY A 156 -15.02 27.95 -23.58
C GLY A 156 -14.84 28.34 -25.05
N ALA A 157 -13.72 29.00 -25.38
CA ALA A 157 -13.39 29.50 -26.71
C ALA A 157 -13.24 28.39 -27.78
N ALA A 158 -12.91 27.16 -27.40
CA ALA A 158 -12.81 26.02 -28.31
C ALA A 158 -14.14 25.28 -28.56
N ALA A 159 -15.21 25.60 -27.81
CA ALA A 159 -16.46 24.85 -27.86
C ALA A 159 -17.10 24.81 -29.27
N GLY A 160 -17.06 25.93 -29.99
CA GLY A 160 -17.65 26.04 -31.33
C GLY A 160 -16.92 25.20 -32.39
N VAL A 161 -15.59 25.21 -32.39
CA VAL A 161 -14.80 24.43 -33.36
C VAL A 161 -14.86 22.94 -33.06
N VAL A 162 -14.90 22.53 -31.79
CA VAL A 162 -15.01 21.11 -31.42
C VAL A 162 -16.40 20.56 -31.76
N GLY A 163 -17.46 21.34 -31.53
CA GLY A 163 -18.80 21.00 -32.04
C GLY A 163 -18.83 20.90 -33.57
N LEU A 164 -18.17 21.82 -34.28
CA LEU A 164 -18.04 21.77 -35.73
C LEU A 164 -17.32 20.49 -36.20
N VAL A 165 -16.21 20.11 -35.57
CA VAL A 165 -15.50 18.86 -35.89
C VAL A 165 -16.44 17.67 -35.74
N ARG A 166 -17.16 17.56 -34.63
CA ARG A 166 -18.11 16.47 -34.40
C ARG A 166 -19.23 16.41 -35.46
N ALA A 167 -19.80 17.55 -35.83
CA ALA A 167 -20.81 17.62 -36.90
C ALA A 167 -20.25 17.26 -38.28
N VAL A 168 -19.02 17.70 -38.59
CA VAL A 168 -18.31 17.34 -39.83
C VAL A 168 -18.08 15.83 -39.90
N LEU A 169 -17.65 15.21 -38.80
CA LEU A 169 -17.48 13.75 -38.72
C LEU A 169 -18.82 13.02 -38.82
N ALA A 170 -19.89 13.55 -38.23
CA ALA A 170 -21.22 12.98 -38.33
C ALA A 170 -21.72 12.90 -39.78
N VAL A 171 -21.58 13.99 -40.56
CA VAL A 171 -21.98 13.99 -41.97
C VAL A 171 -21.04 13.15 -42.84
N HIS A 172 -19.73 13.16 -42.54
CA HIS A 172 -18.71 12.41 -43.28
C HIS A 172 -18.88 10.90 -43.14
N HIS A 173 -19.01 10.40 -41.92
CA HIS A 173 -19.17 8.96 -41.64
C HIS A 173 -20.63 8.49 -41.76
N GLY A 174 -21.59 9.42 -41.75
CA GLY A 174 -22.99 9.06 -41.74
C GLY A 174 -23.41 8.42 -40.42
N THR A 175 -23.05 9.05 -39.30
CA THR A 175 -23.41 8.58 -37.95
C THR A 175 -23.82 9.78 -37.11
N ILE A 176 -25.01 9.75 -36.53
CA ILE A 176 -25.46 10.74 -35.55
C ILE A 176 -24.87 10.36 -34.19
N PRO A 177 -24.13 11.27 -33.53
CA PRO A 177 -23.42 10.95 -32.29
C PRO A 177 -24.33 11.09 -31.04
N PRO A 178 -24.07 10.33 -29.97
CA PRO A 178 -24.93 10.27 -28.79
C PRO A 178 -24.80 11.50 -27.87
N THR A 179 -25.83 11.82 -27.10
CA THR A 179 -25.72 12.65 -25.89
C THR A 179 -25.61 11.71 -24.70
N VAL A 180 -24.49 11.79 -23.97
CA VAL A 180 -24.28 10.96 -22.78
C VAL A 180 -24.94 11.60 -21.55
N ASP A 181 -25.17 10.80 -20.50
CA ASP A 181 -25.82 11.22 -19.24
C ASP A 181 -27.23 11.81 -19.39
N PHE A 182 -27.91 11.56 -20.51
CA PHE A 182 -29.29 11.98 -20.75
C PHE A 182 -30.29 10.98 -20.14
N ASP A 183 -31.17 11.44 -19.25
CA ASP A 183 -32.30 10.66 -18.70
C ASP A 183 -33.54 10.79 -19.57
N ARG A 184 -34.24 11.91 -19.42
CA ARG A 184 -35.44 12.27 -20.18
C ARG A 184 -35.39 13.73 -20.56
N LEU A 185 -36.19 14.12 -21.54
CA LEU A 185 -36.21 15.50 -21.99
C LEU A 185 -36.72 16.44 -20.88
N ASN A 186 -36.09 17.60 -20.77
CA ASN A 186 -36.52 18.65 -19.85
C ASN A 186 -37.97 19.07 -20.15
N PRO A 187 -38.89 19.04 -19.17
CA PRO A 187 -40.28 19.45 -19.38
C PRO A 187 -40.46 20.92 -19.84
N ALA A 188 -39.46 21.77 -19.62
CA ALA A 188 -39.44 23.14 -20.14
C ALA A 188 -39.03 23.24 -21.62
N VAL A 189 -38.51 22.15 -22.20
CA VAL A 189 -38.23 22.00 -23.62
C VAL A 189 -39.45 21.35 -24.27
N ASP A 190 -39.95 21.97 -25.33
CA ASP A 190 -41.02 21.40 -26.14
C ASP A 190 -40.51 20.17 -26.91
N ALA A 191 -41.05 19.00 -26.57
CA ALA A 191 -40.57 17.72 -27.06
C ALA A 191 -40.81 17.46 -28.55
N GLY A 192 -41.82 18.11 -29.16
CA GLY A 192 -42.34 17.75 -30.47
C GLY A 192 -41.25 17.47 -31.54
N PRO A 193 -40.56 18.50 -32.03
CA PRO A 193 -39.71 18.36 -33.20
C PRO A 193 -38.37 17.65 -32.95
N PHE A 194 -38.01 17.36 -31.70
CA PHE A 194 -36.65 16.96 -31.34
C PHE A 194 -36.55 15.50 -30.88
N ARG A 195 -35.48 14.84 -31.32
CA ARG A 195 -35.08 13.52 -30.83
C ARG A 195 -33.66 13.59 -30.26
N ILE A 196 -33.47 13.18 -29.01
CA ILE A 196 -32.13 13.13 -28.39
C ILE A 196 -31.54 11.72 -28.58
N PRO A 197 -30.48 11.54 -29.38
CA PRO A 197 -29.85 10.24 -29.55
C PRO A 197 -29.02 9.91 -28.31
N VAL A 198 -29.33 8.83 -27.59
CA VAL A 198 -28.52 8.36 -26.43
C VAL A 198 -27.46 7.32 -26.81
N THR A 199 -27.54 6.79 -28.02
CA THR A 199 -26.56 5.89 -28.65
C THR A 199 -26.15 6.43 -30.01
N ALA A 200 -24.96 6.07 -30.49
CA ALA A 200 -24.54 6.41 -31.85
C ALA A 200 -25.43 5.67 -32.86
N GLN A 201 -25.97 6.39 -33.85
CA GLN A 201 -26.93 5.82 -34.80
C GLN A 201 -26.49 6.06 -36.24
N PRO A 202 -26.63 5.07 -37.14
CA PRO A 202 -26.42 5.29 -38.56
C PRO A 202 -27.31 6.40 -39.10
N TRP A 203 -26.75 7.25 -39.96
CA TRP A 203 -27.44 8.30 -40.71
C TRP A 203 -27.51 7.90 -42.18
N PRO A 204 -28.66 7.41 -42.67
CA PRO A 204 -28.81 6.95 -44.06
C PRO A 204 -28.44 8.03 -45.08
N SER A 205 -27.89 7.62 -46.23
CA SER A 205 -27.55 8.49 -47.37
C SER A 205 -28.70 8.67 -48.38
N THR A 206 -29.94 8.39 -47.98
CA THR A 206 -31.12 8.52 -48.84
C THR A 206 -31.42 9.96 -49.25
N ALA A 207 -30.83 10.93 -48.55
CA ALA A 207 -30.83 12.36 -48.85
C ALA A 207 -29.47 12.97 -48.44
N PRO A 208 -29.13 14.18 -48.91
CA PRO A 208 -27.97 14.92 -48.42
C PRO A 208 -27.99 15.04 -46.90
N ARG A 209 -26.91 14.63 -46.24
CA ARG A 209 -26.75 14.77 -44.79
C ARG A 209 -26.40 16.21 -44.48
N VAL A 210 -27.34 16.96 -43.92
CA VAL A 210 -27.15 18.35 -43.52
C VAL A 210 -27.24 18.47 -42.01
N ALA A 211 -26.20 19.06 -41.40
CA ALA A 211 -26.14 19.31 -39.97
C ALA A 211 -26.05 20.82 -39.67
N GLY A 212 -26.75 21.26 -38.62
CA GLY A 212 -26.57 22.57 -38.00
C GLY A 212 -25.53 22.51 -36.88
N VAL A 213 -24.82 23.61 -36.65
CA VAL A 213 -23.88 23.77 -35.52
C VAL A 213 -24.13 25.11 -34.85
N SER A 214 -24.50 25.10 -33.58
CA SER A 214 -24.77 26.29 -32.76
C SER A 214 -23.65 26.56 -31.75
N SER A 215 -23.30 27.84 -31.58
CA SER A 215 -22.45 28.30 -30.48
C SER A 215 -22.88 29.68 -30.00
N PHE A 216 -23.24 29.79 -28.73
CA PHE A 216 -23.81 31.00 -28.14
C PHE A 216 -22.95 31.49 -26.98
N GLY A 217 -22.28 32.62 -27.15
CA GLY A 217 -21.41 33.18 -26.12
C GLY A 217 -22.22 33.83 -25.01
N ILE A 218 -21.75 33.71 -23.77
CA ILE A 218 -22.42 34.29 -22.58
C ILE A 218 -22.64 35.81 -22.70
N GLY A 219 -21.80 36.53 -23.45
CA GLY A 219 -21.97 37.96 -23.76
C GLY A 219 -23.07 38.27 -24.78
N GLY A 220 -23.73 37.25 -25.34
CA GLY A 220 -24.83 37.35 -26.31
C GLY A 220 -24.42 37.19 -27.77
N THR A 221 -23.14 36.91 -28.09
CA THR A 221 -22.72 36.68 -29.48
C THR A 221 -23.13 35.28 -29.92
N ASN A 222 -23.99 35.19 -30.94
CA ASN A 222 -24.46 33.91 -31.45
C ASN A 222 -23.85 33.59 -32.80
N ALA A 223 -23.47 32.34 -33.00
CA ALA A 223 -23.04 31.80 -34.29
C ALA A 223 -23.83 30.54 -34.63
N HIS A 224 -24.20 30.41 -35.90
CA HIS A 224 -24.80 29.18 -36.42
C HIS A 224 -24.26 28.85 -37.81
N LEU A 225 -23.94 27.58 -38.06
CA LEU A 225 -23.39 27.06 -39.30
C LEU A 225 -24.23 25.90 -39.84
N LEU A 226 -24.33 25.79 -41.15
CA LEU A 226 -24.87 24.63 -41.85
C LEU A 226 -23.72 23.91 -42.57
N VAL A 227 -23.57 22.63 -42.30
CA VAL A 227 -22.56 21.76 -42.92
C VAL A 227 -23.22 20.59 -43.62
N GLU A 228 -22.65 20.17 -44.74
CA GLU A 228 -23.19 19.13 -45.59
C GLU A 228 -22.12 18.11 -45.96
N GLY A 229 -22.52 16.83 -46.05
CA GLY A 229 -21.65 15.77 -46.57
C GLY A 229 -21.21 16.01 -48.02
N PRO A 230 -20.02 15.53 -48.43
CA PRO A 230 -19.44 15.82 -49.74
C PRO A 230 -20.30 15.32 -50.92
N ASP A 231 -21.08 14.25 -50.70
CA ASP A 231 -21.94 13.61 -51.72
C ASP A 231 -23.23 14.40 -52.05
N GLY A 232 -23.64 15.36 -51.21
CA GLY A 232 -24.88 16.13 -51.42
C GLY A 232 -24.79 17.26 -52.45
N THR A 233 -23.59 17.48 -53.02
CA THR A 233 -23.29 18.53 -54.01
C THR A 233 -23.03 17.98 -55.42
N ASP A 234 -23.44 16.74 -55.70
CA ASP A 234 -23.06 15.98 -56.90
C ASP A 234 -23.94 16.33 -58.12
N THR A 235 -23.52 17.35 -58.89
CA THR A 235 -23.86 17.48 -60.33
C THR A 235 -22.63 17.66 -61.22
N ALA A 236 -21.42 17.57 -60.67
CA ALA A 236 -20.18 17.68 -61.44
C ALA A 236 -19.41 16.36 -61.35
N PRO A 237 -19.00 15.76 -62.48
CA PRO A 237 -18.27 14.50 -62.47
C PRO A 237 -17.05 14.61 -61.56
N ARG A 238 -16.95 13.70 -60.58
CA ARG A 238 -15.73 13.51 -59.80
C ARG A 238 -14.59 13.24 -60.79
N PRO A 239 -13.45 13.95 -60.72
CA PRO A 239 -12.25 13.49 -61.40
C PRO A 239 -11.73 12.25 -60.65
N ARG A 240 -12.38 11.12 -60.85
CA ARG A 240 -11.84 9.78 -60.59
C ARG A 240 -11.99 9.04 -61.90
N ASP A 241 -10.87 8.93 -62.62
CA ASP A 241 -10.54 7.91 -63.63
C ASP A 241 -9.30 8.32 -64.46
N GLN A 242 -8.31 8.97 -63.84
CA GLN A 242 -6.94 8.75 -64.29
C GLN A 242 -6.31 7.78 -63.30
N PRO A 243 -5.83 6.60 -63.72
CA PRO A 243 -5.04 5.74 -62.85
C PRO A 243 -3.82 6.52 -62.41
N LEU A 244 -3.82 6.97 -61.15
CA LEU A 244 -2.64 7.56 -60.54
C LEU A 244 -1.53 6.52 -60.64
N ARG A 245 -0.38 6.92 -61.18
CA ARG A 245 0.80 6.04 -61.17
C ARG A 245 1.05 5.58 -59.72
N PRO A 246 1.31 4.28 -59.50
CA PRO A 246 1.58 3.77 -58.16
C PRO A 246 2.78 4.54 -57.57
N PRO A 247 2.73 4.91 -56.27
CA PRO A 247 3.86 5.56 -55.63
C PRO A 247 5.09 4.64 -55.69
N THR A 248 6.28 5.23 -55.73
CA THR A 248 7.52 4.47 -55.55
C THR A 248 7.43 3.74 -54.20
N PRO A 249 7.75 2.44 -54.11
CA PRO A 249 7.68 1.63 -52.89
C PRO A 249 8.82 1.99 -51.91
N CYS A 250 9.00 3.27 -51.63
CA CYS A 250 9.99 3.84 -50.74
C CYS A 250 9.27 4.50 -49.57
N LEU A 251 9.33 3.86 -48.41
CA LEU A 251 8.80 4.42 -47.18
C LEU A 251 9.82 5.41 -46.60
N VAL A 252 9.37 6.62 -46.28
CA VAL A 252 10.22 7.69 -45.77
C VAL A 252 9.65 8.23 -44.45
N LEU A 253 10.52 8.49 -43.47
CA LEU A 253 10.17 9.11 -42.19
C LEU A 253 11.16 10.20 -41.86
N SER A 254 10.65 11.37 -41.46
CA SER A 254 11.49 12.43 -40.92
C SER A 254 10.89 13.11 -39.70
N ALA A 255 11.75 13.44 -38.75
CA ALA A 255 11.39 14.16 -37.52
C ALA A 255 12.47 15.17 -37.10
N ASP A 256 12.14 16.01 -36.12
CA ASP A 256 13.08 16.99 -35.53
C ASP A 256 13.98 16.37 -34.44
N SER A 257 13.69 15.15 -33.98
CA SER A 257 14.54 14.41 -33.05
C SER A 257 14.47 12.88 -33.28
N PRO A 258 15.45 12.10 -32.78
CA PRO A 258 15.42 10.63 -32.82
C PRO A 258 14.19 10.05 -32.13
N ALA A 259 13.79 10.62 -30.99
CA ALA A 259 12.64 10.15 -30.21
C ALA A 259 11.32 10.32 -30.96
N ALA A 260 11.12 11.50 -31.57
CA ALA A 260 9.96 11.75 -32.41
C ALA A 260 9.93 10.83 -33.64
N LEU A 261 11.09 10.51 -34.22
CA LEU A 261 11.17 9.58 -35.36
C LEU A 261 10.72 8.16 -35.00
N ILE A 262 11.16 7.65 -33.85
CA ILE A 262 10.75 6.34 -33.33
C ILE A 262 9.24 6.32 -33.04
N GLU A 263 8.72 7.37 -32.39
CA GLU A 263 7.30 7.42 -32.05
C GLU A 263 6.41 7.53 -33.29
N ASP A 264 6.83 8.31 -34.31
CA ASP A 264 6.17 8.33 -35.61
C ASP A 264 6.17 6.93 -36.25
N ALA A 265 7.32 6.25 -36.25
CA ALA A 265 7.42 4.91 -36.80
C ALA A 265 6.46 3.92 -36.11
N ARG A 266 6.38 3.98 -34.78
CA ARG A 266 5.47 3.16 -33.98
C ARG A 266 4.00 3.43 -34.32
N ARG A 267 3.59 4.69 -34.41
CA ARG A 267 2.20 5.09 -34.74
C ARG A 267 1.82 4.69 -36.16
N ILE A 268 2.71 4.87 -37.12
CA ILE A 268 2.48 4.51 -38.52
C ILE A 268 2.43 2.98 -38.68
N ALA A 269 3.28 2.24 -37.96
CA ALA A 269 3.23 0.78 -37.93
C ALA A 269 1.89 0.27 -37.41
N ALA A 270 1.36 0.89 -36.34
CA ALA A 270 0.04 0.55 -35.80
C ALA A 270 -1.08 0.84 -36.81
N HIS A 271 -1.04 2.00 -37.48
CA HIS A 271 -2.01 2.35 -38.52
C HIS A 271 -2.01 1.36 -39.69
N LEU A 272 -0.82 1.04 -40.24
CA LEU A 272 -0.69 0.07 -41.34
C LEU A 272 -1.07 -1.36 -40.93
N SER A 273 -0.83 -1.74 -39.67
CA SER A 273 -1.26 -3.04 -39.14
C SER A 273 -2.79 -3.14 -39.08
N ALA A 274 -3.48 -2.05 -38.75
CA ALA A 274 -4.94 -2.01 -38.67
C ALA A 274 -5.60 -1.86 -40.06
N GLY A 275 -4.96 -1.16 -40.99
CA GLY A 275 -5.47 -0.86 -42.33
C GLY A 275 -4.43 -1.05 -43.44
N PRO A 276 -4.05 -2.30 -43.79
CA PRO A 276 -3.03 -2.56 -44.82
C PRO A 276 -3.44 -2.07 -46.22
N GLY A 277 -4.74 -1.90 -46.48
CA GLY A 277 -5.27 -1.37 -47.74
C GLY A 277 -4.88 0.08 -48.05
N ASP A 278 -4.50 0.86 -47.03
CA ASP A 278 -4.14 2.28 -47.18
C ASP A 278 -2.67 2.49 -47.56
N TYR A 279 -1.89 1.42 -47.71
CA TYR A 279 -0.43 1.47 -47.88
C TYR A 279 0.04 2.44 -48.97
N ALA A 280 -0.57 2.39 -50.16
CA ALA A 280 -0.21 3.29 -51.26
C ALA A 280 -0.52 4.77 -50.95
N GLN A 281 -1.59 5.04 -50.19
CA GLN A 281 -1.92 6.40 -49.77
C GLN A 281 -0.96 6.89 -48.67
N VAL A 282 -0.58 6.01 -47.74
CA VAL A 282 0.42 6.27 -46.69
C VAL A 282 1.77 6.65 -47.32
N LEU A 283 2.28 5.84 -48.26
CA LEU A 283 3.54 6.15 -48.96
C LEU A 283 3.51 7.53 -49.60
N ARG A 284 2.43 7.85 -50.32
CA ARG A 284 2.27 9.14 -50.98
C ARG A 284 2.21 10.31 -49.99
N HIS A 285 1.48 10.14 -48.89
CA HIS A 285 1.37 11.15 -47.85
C HIS A 285 2.71 11.39 -47.15
N LEU A 286 3.49 10.34 -46.88
CA LEU A 286 4.82 10.48 -46.29
C LEU A 286 5.83 11.13 -47.25
N GLN A 287 5.75 10.81 -48.55
CA GLN A 287 6.64 11.34 -49.57
C GLN A 287 6.39 12.82 -49.90
N ALA A 288 5.12 13.24 -49.95
CA ALA A 288 4.74 14.57 -50.47
C ALA A 288 3.76 15.35 -49.58
N GLY A 289 3.17 14.73 -48.56
CA GLY A 289 2.19 15.35 -47.66
C GLY A 289 2.74 15.78 -46.30
N ARG A 290 3.99 15.40 -45.97
CA ARG A 290 4.67 15.80 -44.73
C ARG A 290 5.87 16.73 -45.00
N PRO A 291 6.15 17.68 -44.09
CA PRO A 291 7.37 18.48 -44.18
C PRO A 291 8.59 17.60 -43.90
N VAL A 292 9.62 17.74 -44.74
CA VAL A 292 10.87 16.99 -44.58
C VAL A 292 11.71 17.62 -43.46
N ARG A 293 12.13 16.81 -42.48
CA ARG A 293 12.93 17.22 -41.32
C ARG A 293 14.35 16.62 -41.32
N ALA A 294 15.10 16.90 -40.26
CA ALA A 294 16.54 16.66 -40.20
C ALA A 294 16.90 15.18 -39.91
N TYR A 295 16.21 14.51 -39.00
CA TYR A 295 16.40 13.08 -38.79
C TYR A 295 15.60 12.33 -39.83
N ARG A 296 16.27 11.52 -40.66
CA ARG A 296 15.68 10.87 -41.84
C ARG A 296 15.97 9.38 -41.85
N ALA A 297 14.94 8.58 -42.00
CA ALA A 297 15.06 7.15 -42.28
C ALA A 297 14.19 6.77 -43.47
N ALA A 298 14.71 5.93 -44.35
CA ALA A 298 13.96 5.43 -45.49
C ALA A 298 14.35 3.99 -45.82
N VAL A 299 13.42 3.28 -46.44
CA VAL A 299 13.60 1.90 -46.88
C VAL A 299 12.74 1.62 -48.11
N MET A 300 13.20 0.71 -48.96
CA MET A 300 12.35 0.16 -50.01
C MET A 300 11.51 -0.99 -49.44
N CYS A 301 10.17 -0.85 -49.49
CA CYS A 301 9.21 -1.84 -49.01
C CYS A 301 8.10 -2.01 -50.05
N GLU A 302 7.95 -3.21 -50.61
CA GLU A 302 6.96 -3.48 -51.66
C GLU A 302 5.54 -3.64 -51.13
N ASP A 303 5.40 -3.95 -49.83
CA ASP A 303 4.15 -4.35 -49.21
C ASP A 303 4.02 -3.80 -47.77
N PRO A 304 2.81 -3.73 -47.21
CA PRO A 304 2.59 -3.21 -45.86
C PRO A 304 3.22 -4.05 -44.74
N GLU A 305 3.40 -5.36 -44.91
CA GLU A 305 3.97 -6.23 -43.87
C GLU A 305 5.47 -5.95 -43.70
N SER A 306 6.20 -5.83 -44.80
CA SER A 306 7.62 -5.45 -44.80
C SER A 306 7.83 -4.03 -44.26
N ALA A 307 6.93 -3.11 -44.59
CA ALA A 307 6.91 -1.77 -44.01
C ALA A 307 6.71 -1.78 -42.48
N VAL A 308 5.72 -2.53 -41.97
CA VAL A 308 5.46 -2.65 -40.53
C VAL A 308 6.64 -3.26 -39.78
N ALA A 309 7.24 -4.32 -40.33
CA ALA A 309 8.41 -4.96 -39.74
C ALA A 309 9.59 -3.99 -39.62
N TRP A 310 9.86 -3.22 -40.69
CA TRP A 310 10.91 -2.21 -40.66
C TRP A 310 10.62 -1.07 -39.68
N LEU A 311 9.39 -0.55 -39.66
CA LEU A 311 8.98 0.53 -38.76
C LEU A 311 9.15 0.14 -37.27
N ARG A 312 8.85 -1.12 -36.92
CA ARG A 312 9.04 -1.64 -35.55
C ARG A 312 10.50 -1.87 -35.19
N ALA A 313 11.34 -2.17 -36.18
CA ALA A 313 12.77 -2.40 -36.01
C ALA A 313 13.62 -1.13 -36.26
N LEU A 314 12.98 0.03 -36.46
CA LEU A 314 13.67 1.25 -36.84
C LEU A 314 14.66 1.69 -35.76
N VAL A 315 15.92 1.79 -36.14
CA VAL A 315 16.96 2.46 -35.36
C VAL A 315 17.16 3.86 -35.94
N PRO A 316 16.96 4.93 -35.15
CA PRO A 316 17.11 6.28 -35.66
C PRO A 316 18.58 6.58 -36.02
N PRO A 317 18.83 7.42 -37.04
CA PRO A 317 20.19 7.85 -37.35
C PRO A 317 20.78 8.67 -36.19
N ALA A 318 22.09 8.53 -35.97
CA ALA A 318 22.79 9.23 -34.89
C ALA A 318 22.80 10.76 -35.08
N ASP A 319 23.01 11.21 -36.32
CA ASP A 319 23.18 12.63 -36.64
C ASP A 319 22.05 13.16 -37.54
N PRO A 320 21.65 14.43 -37.35
CA PRO A 320 20.71 15.09 -38.24
C PRO A 320 21.32 15.35 -39.62
N VAL A 321 20.52 15.20 -40.66
CA VAL A 321 20.92 15.40 -42.06
C VAL A 321 20.55 16.81 -42.51
N SER A 322 21.55 17.54 -43.04
CA SER A 322 21.30 18.86 -43.64
C SER A 322 20.68 18.73 -45.03
N PRO A 323 19.65 19.53 -45.38
CA PRO A 323 19.11 19.53 -46.73
C PRO A 323 20.18 20.02 -47.72
N SER A 324 20.56 19.19 -48.69
CA SER A 324 21.60 19.58 -49.65
C SER A 324 21.07 20.50 -50.77
N GLY A 325 19.74 20.52 -50.98
CA GLY A 325 19.10 21.25 -52.09
C GLY A 325 19.45 20.71 -53.48
N VAL A 326 20.31 19.69 -53.57
CA VAL A 326 20.71 19.04 -54.81
C VAL A 326 19.62 18.05 -55.24
N PRO A 327 19.07 18.17 -56.46
CA PRO A 327 18.17 17.17 -57.02
C PRO A 327 18.88 15.83 -57.20
N ALA A 328 18.25 14.73 -56.80
CA ALA A 328 18.79 13.38 -56.99
C ALA A 328 18.96 13.00 -58.48
N SER A 329 18.31 13.72 -59.41
CA SER A 329 18.36 13.49 -60.85
C SER A 329 19.74 13.69 -61.50
N GLY A 330 20.71 14.24 -60.77
CA GLY A 330 22.09 14.47 -61.25
C GLY A 330 23.14 13.49 -60.69
N ILE A 331 22.74 12.49 -59.90
CA ILE A 331 23.65 11.50 -59.32
C ILE A 331 23.32 10.14 -59.93
N ASP A 332 24.17 9.67 -60.84
CA ASP A 332 24.04 8.34 -61.44
C ASP A 332 24.04 7.26 -60.33
N ALA A 333 22.96 6.48 -60.26
CA ALA A 333 22.79 5.23 -59.50
C ALA A 333 22.69 5.27 -57.96
N LEU A 334 22.00 6.24 -57.35
CA LEU A 334 21.52 6.10 -55.96
C LEU A 334 20.05 5.70 -55.90
N GLU A 335 19.77 4.63 -55.14
CA GLU A 335 18.41 4.20 -54.80
C GLU A 335 17.65 5.34 -54.07
N PRO A 336 16.34 5.55 -54.31
CA PRO A 336 15.58 6.68 -53.75
C PRO A 336 15.69 6.82 -52.23
N ALA A 337 15.71 5.70 -51.50
CA ALA A 337 15.90 5.69 -50.04
C ALA A 337 17.24 6.31 -49.64
N THR A 338 18.34 5.88 -50.27
CA THR A 338 19.71 6.37 -50.01
C THR A 338 19.87 7.84 -50.38
N ALA A 339 19.31 8.27 -51.52
CA ALA A 339 19.36 9.68 -51.91
C ALA A 339 18.62 10.56 -50.89
N TRP A 340 17.45 10.11 -50.43
CA TRP A 340 16.62 10.86 -49.49
C TRP A 340 17.25 10.95 -48.08
N THR A 341 17.82 9.86 -47.57
CA THR A 341 18.54 9.85 -46.29
C THR A 341 19.85 10.63 -46.34
N ALA A 342 20.49 10.76 -47.51
CA ALA A 342 21.66 11.63 -47.71
C ALA A 342 21.32 13.14 -47.81
N GLY A 343 20.05 13.51 -47.70
CA GLY A 343 19.65 14.92 -47.71
C GLY A 343 19.31 15.48 -49.09
N HIS A 344 19.36 14.67 -50.15
CA HIS A 344 18.99 15.09 -51.51
C HIS A 344 17.48 15.24 -51.68
N THR A 345 17.07 16.04 -52.67
CA THR A 345 15.66 16.17 -53.04
C THR A 345 15.32 15.06 -54.03
N VAL A 346 14.35 14.22 -53.67
CA VAL A 346 13.83 13.15 -54.54
C VAL A 346 12.56 13.64 -55.21
N ASP A 347 12.51 13.58 -56.54
CA ASP A 347 11.31 13.89 -57.31
C ASP A 347 10.31 12.74 -57.21
N TRP A 348 9.45 12.80 -56.19
CA TRP A 348 8.35 11.87 -56.02
C TRP A 348 7.29 12.04 -57.11
N THR A 349 6.51 10.98 -57.35
CA THR A 349 5.44 11.01 -58.35
C THR A 349 4.43 12.12 -58.01
N PRO A 350 4.22 13.12 -58.90
CA PRO A 350 3.31 14.23 -58.62
C PRO A 350 1.86 13.76 -58.53
N GLY A 351 1.10 14.37 -57.62
CA GLY A 351 -0.32 14.08 -57.41
C GLY A 351 -0.79 14.49 -56.00
N PRO A 352 -2.09 14.32 -55.70
CA PRO A 352 -2.64 14.64 -54.39
C PRO A 352 -2.03 13.76 -53.30
N ALA A 353 -1.58 14.36 -52.18
CA ALA A 353 -0.91 13.66 -51.08
C ALA A 353 -1.69 13.76 -49.76
N SER A 354 -3.02 13.74 -49.84
CA SER A 354 -3.92 13.78 -48.69
C SER A 354 -3.68 12.57 -47.77
N ALA A 355 -3.62 12.81 -46.47
CA ALA A 355 -3.49 11.75 -45.47
C ALA A 355 -4.67 10.76 -45.56
N PRO A 356 -4.45 9.46 -45.28
CA PRO A 356 -5.54 8.54 -44.98
C PRO A 356 -6.41 9.04 -43.81
N TRP A 357 -7.62 8.50 -43.72
CA TRP A 357 -8.48 8.74 -42.56
C TRP A 357 -7.80 8.26 -41.28
N ASP A 358 -7.87 9.07 -40.21
CA ASP A 358 -7.27 8.76 -38.90
C ASP A 358 -5.77 8.39 -38.97
N PHE A 359 -5.05 8.95 -39.95
CA PHE A 359 -3.60 8.81 -40.03
C PHE A 359 -2.94 9.66 -38.94
N PRO A 360 -1.98 9.12 -38.17
CA PRO A 360 -1.37 9.85 -37.06
C PRO A 360 -0.69 11.14 -37.57
N PRO A 361 -0.79 12.27 -36.84
CA PRO A 361 0.02 13.46 -37.12
C PRO A 361 1.49 13.20 -36.76
N PRO A 362 2.43 14.07 -37.20
CA PRO A 362 3.81 14.01 -36.76
C PRO A 362 3.92 14.03 -35.22
N ALA A 363 4.72 13.12 -34.69
CA ALA A 363 5.09 13.08 -33.28
C ALA A 363 5.98 14.28 -32.92
N PHE A 364 5.78 14.78 -31.72
CA PHE A 364 6.61 15.84 -31.13
C PHE A 364 7.51 15.24 -30.06
N ASP A 365 8.72 15.75 -29.97
CA ASP A 365 9.55 15.57 -28.79
C ASP A 365 8.99 16.44 -27.68
N LEU A 366 8.44 15.81 -26.64
CA LEU A 366 7.75 16.53 -25.58
C LEU A 366 8.76 16.93 -24.51
N ALA A 367 8.87 18.23 -24.29
CA ALA A 367 9.60 18.80 -23.17
C ALA A 367 8.63 19.53 -22.25
N ASP A 368 8.72 19.25 -20.95
CA ASP A 368 7.96 19.96 -19.95
C ASP A 368 8.56 21.34 -19.72
N TYR A 369 7.77 22.37 -19.96
CA TYR A 369 8.13 23.75 -19.66
C TYR A 369 7.29 24.23 -18.48
N ASP A 370 7.90 24.25 -17.28
CA ASP A 370 7.28 24.86 -16.12
C ASP A 370 7.49 26.38 -16.15
N PHE A 371 6.42 27.11 -16.49
CA PHE A 371 6.45 28.57 -16.48
C PHE A 371 6.28 29.07 -15.05
N PRO A 372 7.25 29.80 -14.47
CA PRO A 372 7.14 30.30 -13.11
C PRO A 372 5.88 31.14 -12.97
N ARG A 373 4.96 30.68 -12.11
CA ARG A 373 3.73 31.40 -11.77
C ARG A 373 4.13 32.77 -11.20
N THR A 374 3.70 33.85 -11.83
CA THR A 374 3.85 35.22 -11.31
C THR A 374 2.94 35.40 -10.10
N GLY A 375 3.42 34.98 -8.93
CA GLY A 375 2.93 35.51 -7.65
C GLY A 375 3.47 36.93 -7.41
N PRO A 376 2.82 37.75 -6.57
CA PRO A 376 3.41 38.98 -6.05
C PRO A 376 4.77 38.65 -5.42
N THR A 377 5.81 39.33 -5.89
CA THR A 377 7.23 39.18 -5.53
C THR A 377 7.52 38.83 -4.06
N ALA A 378 8.31 37.77 -3.82
CA ALA A 378 9.65 37.88 -3.23
C ALA A 378 10.43 36.53 -3.19
N ARG A 379 11.43 36.45 -4.09
CA ARG A 379 12.76 35.78 -4.01
C ARG A 379 12.83 34.26 -3.76
N THR A 380 13.10 33.54 -4.85
CA THR A 380 13.57 32.15 -4.90
C THR A 380 15.10 32.06 -4.78
N SER A 381 15.58 31.09 -4.00
CA SER A 381 16.93 30.55 -4.09
C SER A 381 16.98 29.55 -5.25
N ALA A 382 17.47 30.01 -6.39
CA ALA A 382 17.87 29.15 -7.50
C ALA A 382 19.23 28.54 -7.16
N ASP A 383 19.25 27.23 -6.90
CA ASP A 383 20.35 26.28 -7.20
C ASP A 383 19.99 24.90 -6.63
N VAL A 384 19.05 24.17 -7.25
CA VAL A 384 18.99 22.70 -7.15
C VAL A 384 18.51 22.13 -8.50
N PRO A 385 19.30 21.29 -9.20
CA PRO A 385 18.89 20.68 -10.46
C PRO A 385 17.93 19.50 -10.22
N ALA A 386 16.99 19.30 -11.15
CA ALA A 386 16.07 18.16 -11.15
C ALA A 386 16.83 16.83 -11.24
N PRO A 387 16.47 15.79 -10.46
CA PRO A 387 17.11 14.48 -10.58
C PRO A 387 16.68 13.80 -11.89
N ARG A 388 17.67 13.28 -12.62
CA ARG A 388 17.46 12.39 -13.77
C ARG A 388 17.08 11.00 -13.24
N THR A 389 15.97 10.46 -13.72
CA THR A 389 15.57 9.07 -13.44
C THR A 389 16.60 8.11 -14.05
N PRO A 390 17.25 7.22 -13.28
CA PRO A 390 18.16 6.23 -13.83
C PRO A 390 17.38 5.11 -14.51
N THR A 391 17.88 4.66 -15.66
CA THR A 391 17.47 3.40 -16.29
C THR A 391 17.77 2.23 -15.32
N PRO A 392 16.87 1.25 -15.15
CA PRO A 392 17.11 0.15 -14.21
C PRO A 392 18.29 -0.70 -14.66
N VAL A 393 19.22 -0.96 -13.73
CA VAL A 393 20.20 -2.03 -13.86
C VAL A 393 19.56 -3.30 -13.30
N PRO A 394 19.56 -4.44 -14.02
CA PRO A 394 19.00 -5.67 -13.48
C PRO A 394 19.76 -6.09 -12.21
N GLY A 395 19.03 -6.33 -11.11
CA GLY A 395 19.56 -7.00 -9.91
C GLY A 395 19.88 -6.14 -8.68
N ARG A 396 19.57 -4.83 -8.65
CA ARG A 396 19.71 -4.01 -7.43
C ARG A 396 18.57 -2.99 -7.28
N THR A 397 17.76 -3.11 -6.24
CA THR A 397 16.69 -2.16 -5.90
C THR A 397 17.31 -0.84 -5.41
N PRO A 398 17.04 0.31 -6.05
CA PRO A 398 17.57 1.60 -5.58
C PRO A 398 17.06 1.94 -4.17
N ASP A 399 17.84 2.70 -3.42
CA ASP A 399 17.43 3.17 -2.08
C ASP A 399 16.23 4.12 -2.18
N PRO A 400 15.29 4.08 -1.22
CA PRO A 400 14.08 4.88 -1.27
C PRO A 400 14.37 6.38 -1.19
N GLN A 401 13.70 7.18 -2.02
CA GLN A 401 13.98 8.61 -2.14
C GLN A 401 12.90 9.43 -1.43
N ARG A 402 13.33 10.19 -0.43
CA ARG A 402 12.43 11.05 0.35
C ARG A 402 11.98 12.28 -0.47
N LEU A 403 10.69 12.60 -0.40
CA LEU A 403 10.10 13.81 -0.96
C LEU A 403 10.44 15.06 -0.11
N PRO A 404 10.43 16.26 -0.71
CA PRO A 404 10.38 17.51 0.05
C PRO A 404 9.13 17.62 0.94
N ALA A 405 9.27 18.28 2.09
CA ALA A 405 8.21 18.33 3.12
C ALA A 405 6.90 18.98 2.68
N ASP A 406 6.95 19.91 1.72
CA ASP A 406 5.77 20.55 1.13
C ASP A 406 4.94 19.62 0.21
N ARG A 407 5.43 18.41 -0.05
CA ARG A 407 4.77 17.38 -0.87
C ARG A 407 4.33 16.14 -0.10
N TRP A 408 4.46 16.10 1.23
CA TRP A 408 4.12 14.90 2.01
C TRP A 408 2.62 14.67 2.18
N THR A 409 1.82 15.74 2.16
CA THR A 409 0.41 15.69 2.57
C THR A 409 -0.54 15.47 1.40
N HIS A 410 -1.48 14.55 1.58
CA HIS A 410 -2.51 14.18 0.62
C HIS A 410 -3.87 14.04 1.32
N GLN A 411 -4.97 14.00 0.56
CA GLN A 411 -6.30 13.69 1.08
C GLN A 411 -7.07 12.79 0.10
N PRO A 412 -7.88 11.84 0.60
CA PRO A 412 -8.80 11.09 -0.23
C PRO A 412 -10.03 11.96 -0.56
N GLN A 413 -10.47 11.92 -1.81
CA GLN A 413 -11.70 12.55 -2.29
C GLN A 413 -12.52 11.56 -3.10
N TRP A 414 -13.84 11.70 -3.04
CA TRP A 414 -14.76 10.92 -3.87
C TRP A 414 -15.07 11.68 -5.16
N THR A 415 -14.74 11.06 -6.28
CA THR A 415 -14.97 11.60 -7.62
C THR A 415 -16.04 10.77 -8.31
N ARG A 416 -16.97 11.44 -9.00
CA ARG A 416 -18.02 10.76 -9.76
C ARG A 416 -17.38 9.99 -10.91
N LEU A 417 -17.70 8.71 -11.01
CA LEU A 417 -17.28 7.86 -12.10
C LEU A 417 -18.23 8.02 -13.30
N ARG A 418 -19.51 7.73 -13.09
CA ARG A 418 -20.57 7.79 -14.12
C ARG A 418 -21.96 7.64 -13.49
N ARG A 419 -23.01 7.95 -14.24
CA ARG A 419 -24.40 7.65 -13.83
C ARG A 419 -24.63 6.13 -13.75
N ALA A 420 -25.35 5.70 -12.72
CA ALA A 420 -25.79 4.32 -12.57
C ALA A 420 -26.96 4.03 -13.52
N ARG A 421 -26.92 2.87 -14.19
CA ARG A 421 -27.94 2.44 -15.16
C ARG A 421 -28.71 1.23 -14.63
N THR A 422 -29.98 1.11 -15.02
CA THR A 422 -30.83 -0.03 -14.68
C THR A 422 -31.05 -0.98 -15.84
N ASP A 423 -30.88 -0.56 -17.09
CA ASP A 423 -31.21 -1.36 -18.28
C ASP A 423 -30.01 -2.19 -18.75
N VAL A 424 -29.46 -3.01 -17.85
CA VAL A 424 -28.27 -3.81 -18.14
C VAL A 424 -28.48 -5.28 -17.76
N SER A 425 -28.31 -6.16 -18.75
CA SER A 425 -28.36 -7.62 -18.59
C SER A 425 -26.98 -8.11 -18.15
N VAL A 426 -26.93 -8.85 -17.04
CA VAL A 426 -25.71 -9.53 -16.59
C VAL A 426 -25.47 -10.76 -17.49
N PRO A 427 -24.22 -11.14 -17.82
CA PRO A 427 -23.93 -12.31 -18.64
C PRO A 427 -24.18 -13.59 -17.83
N THR A 428 -24.08 -14.75 -18.47
CA THR A 428 -24.23 -16.08 -17.86
C THR A 428 -23.24 -16.31 -16.70
N ARG A 429 -23.64 -16.01 -15.47
CA ARG A 429 -22.89 -16.19 -14.22
C ARG A 429 -23.82 -16.61 -13.09
N THR A 430 -23.26 -17.23 -12.06
CA THR A 430 -23.94 -17.51 -10.78
C THR A 430 -23.60 -16.42 -9.78
N ALA A 431 -24.60 -15.86 -9.09
CA ALA A 431 -24.38 -14.99 -7.93
C ALA A 431 -24.52 -15.80 -6.63
N VAL A 432 -23.59 -15.64 -5.69
CA VAL A 432 -23.73 -16.09 -4.30
C VAL A 432 -24.00 -14.86 -3.45
N ILE A 433 -25.15 -14.81 -2.78
CA ILE A 433 -25.54 -13.69 -1.91
C ILE A 433 -25.48 -14.17 -0.46
N VAL A 434 -24.61 -13.54 0.33
CA VAL A 434 -24.48 -13.79 1.77
C VAL A 434 -25.15 -12.66 2.53
N ALA A 435 -26.33 -12.93 3.09
CA ALA A 435 -27.17 -11.90 3.70
C ALA A 435 -27.97 -12.49 4.87
N ASP A 436 -28.37 -11.65 5.83
CA ASP A 436 -29.22 -12.09 6.93
C ASP A 436 -30.71 -12.14 6.52
N GLU A 437 -31.56 -12.76 7.34
CA GLU A 437 -33.01 -12.84 7.03
C GLU A 437 -33.70 -11.45 7.00
N ARG A 438 -33.10 -10.43 7.64
CA ARG A 438 -33.62 -9.05 7.66
C ARG A 438 -33.45 -8.36 6.30
N THR A 439 -32.53 -8.84 5.47
CA THR A 439 -32.28 -8.40 4.09
C THR A 439 -32.95 -9.33 3.05
N HIS A 440 -34.19 -9.75 3.36
CA HIS A 440 -35.07 -10.72 2.68
C HIS A 440 -35.05 -10.72 1.12
N PRO A 441 -35.22 -11.89 0.45
CA PRO A 441 -35.07 -12.08 -1.00
C PRO A 441 -35.94 -11.18 -1.90
N THR A 442 -37.10 -10.71 -1.44
CA THR A 442 -37.96 -9.81 -2.24
C THR A 442 -37.28 -8.49 -2.60
N ALA A 443 -36.37 -7.99 -1.77
CA ALA A 443 -35.60 -6.76 -2.04
C ALA A 443 -34.49 -6.98 -3.09
N TRP A 444 -34.14 -8.24 -3.37
CA TRP A 444 -33.10 -8.66 -4.30
C TRP A 444 -33.67 -9.27 -5.59
N ALA A 445 -34.99 -9.27 -5.77
CA ALA A 445 -35.69 -9.86 -6.91
C ALA A 445 -35.17 -9.35 -8.27
N GLU A 446 -34.71 -8.10 -8.33
CA GLU A 446 -34.08 -7.51 -9.53
C GLU A 446 -32.77 -8.22 -9.92
N LEU A 447 -31.99 -8.73 -8.96
CA LEU A 447 -30.79 -9.53 -9.25
C LEU A 447 -31.17 -10.95 -9.67
N GLU A 448 -32.16 -11.56 -9.02
CA GLU A 448 -32.66 -12.90 -9.37
C GLU A 448 -33.17 -12.97 -10.81
N GLN A 449 -33.74 -11.88 -11.34
CA GLN A 449 -34.18 -11.79 -12.74
C GLN A 449 -33.04 -11.63 -13.75
N ARG A 450 -31.84 -11.22 -13.32
CA ARG A 450 -30.73 -10.85 -14.20
C ARG A 450 -29.57 -11.83 -14.18
N TYR A 451 -29.37 -12.54 -13.08
CA TYR A 451 -28.42 -13.64 -12.99
C TYR A 451 -29.05 -14.94 -13.49
N THR A 452 -28.23 -15.85 -14.04
CA THR A 452 -28.73 -17.16 -14.51
C THR A 452 -29.06 -18.08 -13.35
N ARG A 453 -28.36 -17.92 -12.21
CA ARG A 453 -28.58 -18.65 -10.96
C ARG A 453 -28.19 -17.75 -9.80
N VAL A 454 -28.98 -17.74 -8.74
CA VAL A 454 -28.67 -17.03 -7.48
C VAL A 454 -28.70 -18.03 -6.35
N VAL A 455 -27.57 -18.17 -5.66
CA VAL A 455 -27.40 -19.03 -4.48
C VAL A 455 -27.39 -18.13 -3.24
N TRP A 456 -28.24 -18.45 -2.28
CA TRP A 456 -28.36 -17.75 -1.02
C TRP A 456 -27.59 -18.48 0.08
N LEU A 457 -26.81 -17.72 0.84
CA LEU A 457 -26.15 -18.19 2.05
C LEU A 457 -26.66 -17.37 3.25
N LEU A 458 -27.43 -18.02 4.12
CA LEU A 458 -27.92 -17.46 5.37
C LEU A 458 -26.92 -17.79 6.50
N PRO A 459 -26.61 -16.84 7.39
CA PRO A 459 -25.79 -17.12 8.57
C PRO A 459 -26.45 -18.17 9.48
N GLY A 460 -25.72 -19.23 9.78
CA GLY A 460 -26.09 -20.25 10.76
C GLY A 460 -24.86 -20.87 11.43
N LYS A 461 -25.03 -21.91 12.24
CA LYS A 461 -23.89 -22.56 12.92
C LYS A 461 -23.32 -23.74 12.15
N ASP A 462 -24.19 -24.47 11.47
CA ASP A 462 -23.86 -25.70 10.76
C ASP A 462 -24.02 -25.48 9.26
N LEU A 463 -23.22 -26.16 8.43
CA LEU A 463 -23.43 -26.19 6.98
C LEU A 463 -24.62 -27.09 6.65
N VAL A 464 -25.76 -26.47 6.36
CA VAL A 464 -27.01 -27.13 6.00
C VAL A 464 -27.47 -26.65 4.63
N ARG A 465 -27.65 -27.58 3.70
CA ARG A 465 -28.33 -27.30 2.43
C ARG A 465 -29.85 -27.32 2.68
N ILE A 466 -30.49 -26.16 2.56
CA ILE A 466 -31.95 -26.02 2.72
C ILE A 466 -32.65 -26.50 1.45
N ASP A 467 -32.19 -26.04 0.29
CA ASP A 467 -32.65 -26.47 -1.03
C ASP A 467 -31.52 -26.35 -2.07
N ASP A 468 -31.84 -26.38 -3.37
CA ASP A 468 -30.83 -26.37 -4.42
C ASP A 468 -30.00 -25.09 -4.49
N ASP A 469 -30.57 -23.97 -4.07
CA ASP A 469 -30.00 -22.63 -4.17
C ASP A 469 -30.00 -21.88 -2.83
N ARG A 470 -30.27 -22.56 -1.72
CA ARG A 470 -30.26 -21.97 -0.37
C ARG A 470 -29.49 -22.83 0.61
N TYR A 471 -28.57 -22.19 1.30
CA TYR A 471 -27.69 -22.78 2.29
C TYR A 471 -27.78 -21.97 3.57
N GLU A 472 -27.71 -22.66 4.70
CA GLU A 472 -27.37 -22.08 5.99
C GLU A 472 -25.94 -22.53 6.31
N ALA A 473 -25.07 -21.60 6.71
CA ALA A 473 -23.73 -21.95 7.17
C ALA A 473 -23.10 -20.85 8.02
N ASP A 474 -22.09 -21.19 8.81
CA ASP A 474 -21.28 -20.21 9.53
C ASP A 474 -20.41 -19.41 8.56
N PRO A 475 -20.66 -18.10 8.36
CA PRO A 475 -19.89 -17.29 7.43
C PRO A 475 -18.49 -16.94 7.93
N SER A 476 -18.16 -17.28 9.18
CA SER A 476 -16.81 -17.18 9.74
C SER A 476 -16.01 -18.49 9.64
N ASP A 477 -16.62 -19.57 9.15
CA ASP A 477 -15.96 -20.84 8.90
C ASP A 477 -15.48 -20.95 7.43
N THR A 478 -14.17 -21.09 7.26
CA THR A 478 -13.54 -21.17 5.94
C THR A 478 -14.00 -22.41 5.14
N GLY A 479 -14.20 -23.55 5.80
CA GLY A 479 -14.63 -24.79 5.16
C GLY A 479 -16.07 -24.72 4.66
N HIS A 480 -16.96 -24.11 5.43
CA HIS A 480 -18.34 -23.86 5.05
C HIS A 480 -18.42 -22.98 3.79
N LEU A 481 -17.71 -21.85 3.77
CA LEU A 481 -17.69 -20.95 2.62
C LEU A 481 -17.09 -21.61 1.37
N ALA A 482 -16.02 -22.40 1.54
CA ALA A 482 -15.40 -23.14 0.44
C ALA A 482 -16.36 -24.17 -0.17
N ALA A 483 -17.14 -24.88 0.65
CA ALA A 483 -18.13 -25.83 0.18
C ALA A 483 -19.24 -25.17 -0.67
N VAL A 484 -19.77 -24.03 -0.21
CA VAL A 484 -20.79 -23.25 -0.95
C VAL A 484 -20.21 -22.71 -2.26
N LEU A 485 -18.98 -22.19 -2.24
CA LEU A 485 -18.30 -21.67 -3.43
C LEU A 485 -18.08 -22.75 -4.50
N LEU A 486 -17.69 -23.97 -4.09
CA LEU A 486 -17.50 -25.10 -5.00
C LEU A 486 -18.80 -25.53 -5.68
N GLU A 487 -19.90 -25.55 -4.92
CA GLU A 487 -21.22 -25.93 -5.41
C GLU A 487 -21.84 -24.87 -6.34
N ALA A 488 -21.66 -23.59 -6.01
CA ALA A 488 -22.08 -22.47 -6.86
C ALA A 488 -21.31 -22.43 -8.20
N GLY A 489 -20.05 -22.86 -8.19
CA GLY A 489 -19.18 -22.95 -9.38
C GLY A 489 -19.26 -24.29 -10.13
N ALA A 490 -20.14 -25.21 -9.74
CA ALA A 490 -20.32 -26.49 -10.43
C ALA A 490 -20.80 -26.30 -11.89
N PRO A 491 -20.37 -27.14 -12.85
CA PRO A 491 -20.78 -26.99 -14.25
C PRO A 491 -22.30 -27.11 -14.40
N GLY A 492 -22.95 -26.01 -14.78
CA GLY A 492 -24.38 -25.93 -15.01
C GLY A 492 -24.73 -25.03 -16.22
N PRO A 493 -26.02 -24.77 -16.48
CA PRO A 493 -26.46 -23.92 -17.59
C PRO A 493 -25.93 -22.47 -17.52
N ALA A 494 -25.44 -22.03 -16.35
CA ALA A 494 -24.86 -20.72 -16.10
C ALA A 494 -23.33 -20.63 -16.28
N GLY A 495 -22.63 -21.74 -16.57
CA GLY A 495 -21.16 -21.79 -16.57
C GLY A 495 -20.54 -21.98 -15.17
N THR A 496 -19.22 -21.75 -15.05
CA THR A 496 -18.43 -21.93 -13.79
C THR A 496 -18.11 -20.62 -13.07
N ALA A 497 -18.51 -19.49 -13.66
CA ALA A 497 -18.12 -18.17 -13.21
C ALA A 497 -19.04 -17.65 -12.08
N VAL A 498 -18.43 -17.24 -10.96
CA VAL A 498 -19.15 -16.84 -9.73
C VAL A 498 -18.90 -15.37 -9.39
N ASP A 499 -19.97 -14.67 -9.02
CA ASP A 499 -19.92 -13.39 -8.31
C ASP A 499 -20.35 -13.60 -6.86
N TRP A 500 -19.50 -13.24 -5.91
CA TRP A 500 -19.79 -13.35 -4.48
C TRP A 500 -20.17 -11.97 -3.93
N LEU A 501 -21.42 -11.81 -3.51
CA LEU A 501 -21.97 -10.59 -2.93
C LEU A 501 -22.10 -10.77 -1.41
N HIS A 502 -21.16 -10.18 -0.66
CA HIS A 502 -21.11 -10.27 0.80
C HIS A 502 -21.84 -9.09 1.45
N ALA A 503 -23.10 -9.32 1.84
CA ALA A 503 -24.03 -8.29 2.28
C ALA A 503 -24.22 -8.19 3.81
N LEU A 504 -23.53 -9.04 4.60
CA LEU A 504 -23.59 -8.99 6.07
C LEU A 504 -23.30 -7.61 6.68
N PRO A 505 -22.36 -6.80 6.14
CA PRO A 505 -22.14 -5.45 6.67
C PRO A 505 -23.31 -4.47 6.47
N LEU A 506 -24.32 -4.80 5.67
CA LEU A 506 -25.56 -4.01 5.58
C LEU A 506 -26.43 -4.13 6.83
N ALA A 507 -26.30 -5.24 7.57
CA ALA A 507 -27.09 -5.53 8.76
C ALA A 507 -26.54 -4.90 10.04
N ILE A 508 -25.39 -4.21 9.97
CA ILE A 508 -24.92 -3.41 11.10
C ILE A 508 -25.99 -2.32 11.28
N ASP A 509 -26.63 -2.23 12.44
CA ASP A 509 -27.68 -1.27 12.86
C ASP A 509 -27.47 -0.80 14.31
N GLY A 510 -28.38 0.00 14.87
CA GLY A 510 -28.29 0.50 16.25
C GLY A 510 -27.38 1.72 16.48
N ASP A 511 -27.31 2.15 17.74
CA ASP A 511 -26.47 3.26 18.20
C ASP A 511 -24.99 2.87 18.14
N ILE A 512 -24.12 3.85 17.84
CA ILE A 512 -22.68 3.62 17.78
C ILE A 512 -22.14 3.30 19.17
N GLY A 513 -21.70 2.05 19.37
CA GLY A 513 -21.25 1.56 20.67
C GLY A 513 -20.54 0.22 20.55
N GLU A 514 -20.38 -0.48 21.68
CA GLU A 514 -19.65 -1.76 21.71
C GLU A 514 -20.40 -2.87 20.96
N GLU A 515 -21.72 -2.91 21.07
CA GLU A 515 -22.55 -3.92 20.39
C GLU A 515 -22.49 -3.78 18.86
N SER A 516 -22.60 -2.54 18.34
CA SER A 516 -22.49 -2.30 16.90
C SER A 516 -21.07 -2.55 16.38
N LEU A 517 -20.05 -2.23 17.18
CA LEU A 517 -18.65 -2.53 16.87
C LEU A 517 -18.37 -4.04 16.81
N ASP A 518 -18.91 -4.82 17.75
CA ASP A 518 -18.76 -6.27 17.76
C ASP A 518 -19.47 -6.93 16.57
N THR A 519 -20.66 -6.43 16.22
CA THR A 519 -21.34 -6.83 14.98
C THR A 519 -20.50 -6.50 13.75
N ALA A 520 -19.90 -5.30 13.70
CA ALA A 520 -19.03 -4.89 12.59
C ALA A 520 -17.75 -5.72 12.52
N ARG A 521 -17.15 -6.11 13.65
CA ARG A 521 -15.97 -6.99 13.68
C ARG A 521 -16.27 -8.34 13.05
N TRP A 522 -17.36 -8.97 13.46
CA TRP A 522 -17.78 -10.24 12.87
C TRP A 522 -18.06 -10.09 11.37
N ALA A 523 -18.89 -9.12 10.98
CA ALA A 523 -19.33 -8.94 9.59
C ALA A 523 -18.24 -8.44 8.63
N CYS A 524 -17.31 -7.59 9.10
CA CYS A 524 -16.30 -6.94 8.25
C CYS A 524 -14.91 -7.57 8.36
N LEU A 525 -14.58 -8.28 9.46
CA LEU A 525 -13.27 -8.90 9.65
C LEU A 525 -13.34 -10.41 9.60
N ASP A 526 -14.09 -11.03 10.50
CA ASP A 526 -14.00 -12.49 10.71
C ASP A 526 -14.54 -13.25 9.51
N THR A 527 -15.72 -12.85 9.03
CA THR A 527 -16.33 -13.44 7.84
C THR A 527 -15.55 -13.14 6.55
N VAL A 528 -14.95 -11.95 6.45
CA VAL A 528 -14.14 -11.54 5.29
C VAL A 528 -12.79 -12.28 5.27
N ALA A 529 -12.16 -12.48 6.43
CA ALA A 529 -10.95 -13.29 6.57
C ALA A 529 -11.24 -14.76 6.20
N ALA A 530 -12.36 -15.31 6.68
CA ALA A 530 -12.80 -16.66 6.35
C ALA A 530 -13.03 -16.82 4.84
N LEU A 531 -13.71 -15.84 4.20
CA LEU A 531 -13.96 -15.79 2.76
C LEU A 531 -12.66 -15.69 1.96
N SER A 532 -11.72 -14.84 2.40
CA SER A 532 -10.41 -14.68 1.76
C SER A 532 -9.66 -16.01 1.67
N ARG A 533 -9.63 -16.77 2.78
CA ARG A 533 -9.03 -18.10 2.82
C ARG A 533 -9.77 -19.10 1.95
N ALA A 534 -11.11 -19.10 2.01
CA ALA A 534 -11.94 -20.01 1.22
C ALA A 534 -11.73 -19.83 -0.29
N VAL A 535 -11.68 -18.59 -0.77
CA VAL A 535 -11.42 -18.28 -2.18
C VAL A 535 -10.02 -18.75 -2.58
N ALA A 536 -9.00 -18.43 -1.78
CA ALA A 536 -7.63 -18.84 -2.05
C ALA A 536 -7.47 -20.37 -2.10
N ASP A 537 -8.10 -21.09 -1.16
CA ASP A 537 -8.06 -22.55 -1.08
C ASP A 537 -8.78 -23.21 -2.26
N VAL A 538 -9.96 -22.71 -2.65
CA VAL A 538 -10.71 -23.24 -3.79
C VAL A 538 -9.95 -23.02 -5.10
N VAL A 539 -9.40 -21.83 -5.33
CA VAL A 539 -8.63 -21.50 -6.54
C VAL A 539 -7.38 -22.38 -6.61
N ARG A 540 -6.64 -22.52 -5.51
CA ARG A 540 -5.40 -23.31 -5.45
C ARG A 540 -5.64 -24.80 -5.63
N THR A 541 -6.65 -25.36 -4.95
CA THR A 541 -6.87 -26.82 -4.92
C THR A 541 -7.69 -27.33 -6.12
N HIS A 542 -8.56 -26.51 -6.72
CA HIS A 542 -9.51 -26.96 -7.74
C HIS A 542 -9.32 -26.30 -9.12
N GLY A 543 -8.34 -25.39 -9.28
CA GLY A 543 -8.02 -24.76 -10.56
C GLY A 543 -9.20 -24.04 -11.22
N ARG A 544 -10.13 -23.52 -10.40
CA ARG A 544 -11.35 -22.82 -10.84
C ARG A 544 -11.04 -21.38 -11.23
N ASP A 545 -11.89 -20.81 -12.08
CA ASP A 545 -11.91 -19.36 -12.32
C ASP A 545 -12.05 -18.62 -10.99
N ARG A 546 -11.27 -17.55 -10.81
CA ARG A 546 -11.33 -16.73 -9.59
C ARG A 546 -12.72 -16.09 -9.47
N PRO A 547 -13.43 -16.27 -8.34
CA PRO A 547 -14.69 -15.59 -8.12
C PRO A 547 -14.44 -14.08 -7.96
N ARG A 548 -15.40 -13.27 -8.42
CA ARG A 548 -15.35 -11.82 -8.17
C ARG A 548 -16.05 -11.53 -6.84
N VAL A 549 -15.29 -11.07 -5.86
CA VAL A 549 -15.80 -10.80 -4.51
C VAL A 549 -16.16 -9.32 -4.36
N TRP A 550 -17.38 -9.07 -3.88
CA TRP A 550 -17.97 -7.75 -3.66
C TRP A 550 -18.49 -7.65 -2.23
N LEU A 551 -17.89 -6.76 -1.45
CA LEU A 551 -18.26 -6.48 -0.07
C LEU A 551 -19.22 -5.29 -0.06
N LEU A 552 -20.41 -5.46 0.51
CA LEU A 552 -21.46 -4.44 0.49
C LEU A 552 -21.63 -3.84 1.88
N SER A 553 -21.45 -2.52 1.99
CA SER A 553 -21.77 -1.75 3.20
C SER A 553 -22.75 -0.62 2.89
N SER A 554 -23.24 0.06 3.92
CA SER A 554 -23.97 1.30 3.74
C SER A 554 -23.55 2.35 4.77
N GLY A 555 -23.45 3.60 4.32
CA GLY A 555 -23.10 4.73 5.19
C GLY A 555 -21.68 4.67 5.78
N ALA A 556 -20.80 3.83 5.24
CA ALA A 556 -19.43 3.67 5.73
C ALA A 556 -18.44 4.69 5.13
N GLN A 557 -18.82 5.34 4.02
CA GLN A 557 -17.95 6.25 3.27
C GLN A 557 -18.52 7.69 3.14
N PRO A 558 -17.65 8.71 3.18
CA PRO A 558 -18.01 10.14 3.14
C PRO A 558 -18.18 10.65 1.70
N VAL A 559 -19.13 10.11 0.96
CA VAL A 559 -19.23 10.36 -0.50
C VAL A 559 -19.88 11.70 -0.81
N THR A 560 -21.14 11.89 -0.38
CA THR A 560 -21.90 13.15 -0.56
C THR A 560 -22.31 13.79 0.76
N GLY A 561 -21.90 13.20 1.88
CA GLY A 561 -22.24 13.62 3.24
C GLY A 561 -21.36 12.91 4.27
N PRO A 562 -21.63 13.09 5.57
CA PRO A 562 -20.85 12.47 6.63
C PRO A 562 -21.00 10.95 6.62
N VAL A 563 -20.00 10.27 7.19
CA VAL A 563 -20.10 8.84 7.54
C VAL A 563 -21.19 8.67 8.59
N ARG A 564 -22.03 7.64 8.43
CA ARG A 564 -23.06 7.26 9.39
C ARG A 564 -22.65 6.04 10.20
N ARG A 565 -21.92 5.10 9.58
CA ARG A 565 -21.48 3.81 10.15
C ARG A 565 -19.96 3.70 10.16
N PRO A 566 -19.27 4.45 11.02
CA PRO A 566 -17.82 4.46 11.06
C PRO A 566 -17.22 3.08 11.39
N GLU A 567 -17.91 2.24 12.14
CA GLU A 567 -17.53 0.87 12.47
C GLU A 567 -17.44 -0.04 11.23
N ALA A 568 -18.19 0.25 10.16
CA ALA A 568 -18.06 -0.46 8.88
C ALA A 568 -16.77 -0.08 8.13
N GLY A 569 -16.05 0.96 8.57
CA GLY A 569 -14.72 1.34 8.07
C GLY A 569 -13.67 0.23 8.20
N LEU A 570 -13.93 -0.79 9.04
CA LEU A 570 -13.14 -2.02 9.15
C LEU A 570 -12.94 -2.74 7.80
N LEU A 571 -13.87 -2.63 6.85
CA LEU A 571 -13.76 -3.24 5.51
C LEU A 571 -12.57 -2.73 4.69
N THR A 572 -11.97 -1.62 5.08
CA THR A 572 -10.84 -1.01 4.39
C THR A 572 -9.70 -2.00 4.13
N ALA A 573 -9.36 -2.85 5.11
CA ALA A 573 -8.26 -3.81 4.99
C ALA A 573 -8.50 -4.88 3.91
N ALA A 574 -9.76 -5.24 3.67
CA ALA A 574 -10.15 -6.26 2.72
C ALA A 574 -9.79 -5.89 1.28
N THR A 575 -9.64 -4.59 1.00
CA THR A 575 -9.35 -4.10 -0.35
C THR A 575 -7.89 -4.32 -0.78
N GLN A 576 -6.95 -4.58 0.15
CA GLN A 576 -5.52 -4.70 -0.16
C GLN A 576 -4.88 -5.98 0.41
N VAL A 577 -5.12 -6.29 1.68
CA VAL A 577 -4.36 -7.35 2.38
C VAL A 577 -4.66 -8.76 1.85
N PRO A 578 -5.92 -9.16 1.57
CA PRO A 578 -6.21 -10.45 0.93
C PRO A 578 -5.50 -10.64 -0.42
N ARG A 579 -5.33 -9.55 -1.19
CA ARG A 579 -4.58 -9.57 -2.44
C ARG A 579 -3.09 -9.76 -2.19
N GLN A 580 -2.53 -9.05 -1.21
CA GLN A 580 -1.10 -9.09 -0.87
C GLN A 580 -0.66 -10.45 -0.31
N GLU A 581 -1.51 -11.11 0.48
CA GLU A 581 -1.15 -12.35 1.17
C GLU A 581 -1.66 -13.62 0.48
N LEU A 582 -2.85 -13.55 -0.11
CA LEU A 582 -3.56 -14.73 -0.63
C LEU A 582 -3.86 -14.63 -2.13
N GLY A 583 -3.43 -13.55 -2.80
CA GLY A 583 -3.72 -13.30 -4.21
C GLY A 583 -5.21 -13.14 -4.52
N THR A 584 -6.04 -12.85 -3.51
CA THR A 584 -7.50 -12.73 -3.63
C THR A 584 -7.91 -11.27 -3.74
N GLU A 585 -8.54 -10.89 -4.85
CA GLU A 585 -9.03 -9.52 -5.05
C GLU A 585 -10.46 -9.36 -4.51
N MET A 586 -10.66 -8.32 -3.72
CA MET A 586 -11.97 -7.96 -3.16
C MET A 586 -12.29 -6.51 -3.47
N ASN A 587 -13.54 -6.27 -3.88
CA ASN A 587 -14.04 -4.94 -4.20
C ASN A 587 -15.04 -4.50 -3.15
N TRP A 588 -14.93 -3.26 -2.69
CA TRP A 588 -15.85 -2.70 -1.71
C TRP A 588 -16.86 -1.76 -2.38
N ILE A 589 -18.16 -2.01 -2.17
CA ILE A 589 -19.25 -1.13 -2.59
C ILE A 589 -19.94 -0.55 -1.36
N ASP A 590 -19.95 0.77 -1.22
CA ASP A 590 -20.73 1.46 -0.19
C ASP A 590 -22.03 2.06 -0.76
N LEU A 591 -23.17 1.66 -0.20
CA LEU A 591 -24.51 1.87 -0.74
C LEU A 591 -25.28 2.97 0.03
N PRO A 592 -26.33 3.57 -0.57
CA PRO A 592 -27.08 4.69 0.04
C PRO A 592 -27.73 4.35 1.39
N GLY A 593 -28.08 3.09 1.61
CA GLY A 593 -28.71 2.59 2.83
C GLY A 593 -28.73 1.06 2.86
N PRO A 594 -29.14 0.47 4.00
CA PRO A 594 -29.09 -0.98 4.21
C PRO A 594 -30.18 -1.73 3.45
N ASP A 595 -31.31 -1.08 3.13
CA ASP A 595 -32.41 -1.66 2.34
C ASP A 595 -32.00 -1.77 0.85
N PRO A 596 -31.97 -2.97 0.26
CA PRO A 596 -31.66 -3.18 -1.15
C PRO A 596 -32.69 -2.67 -2.15
N ALA A 597 -33.97 -2.56 -1.76
CA ALA A 597 -35.05 -2.20 -2.69
C ALA A 597 -34.79 -0.93 -3.53
N PRO A 598 -34.28 0.20 -2.98
CA PRO A 598 -34.01 1.40 -3.75
C PRO A 598 -32.76 1.36 -4.65
N TRP A 599 -31.86 0.38 -4.50
CA TRP A 599 -30.58 0.39 -5.22
C TRP A 599 -30.14 -0.92 -5.89
N ALA A 600 -30.75 -2.07 -5.56
CA ALA A 600 -30.33 -3.37 -6.09
C ALA A 600 -30.34 -3.43 -7.63
N ALA A 601 -31.29 -2.73 -8.28
CA ALA A 601 -31.39 -2.64 -9.73
C ALA A 601 -30.16 -2.00 -10.43
N PHE A 602 -29.35 -1.22 -9.69
CA PHE A 602 -28.15 -0.60 -10.23
C PHE A 602 -26.92 -1.51 -10.17
N LEU A 603 -26.84 -2.46 -9.23
CA LEU A 603 -25.67 -3.33 -9.06
C LEU A 603 -25.20 -4.01 -10.37
N PRO A 604 -26.09 -4.60 -11.20
CA PRO A 604 -25.73 -5.21 -12.48
C PRO A 604 -24.84 -4.33 -13.37
N ASP A 605 -25.11 -3.02 -13.40
CA ASP A 605 -24.39 -2.06 -14.22
C ASP A 605 -22.92 -1.90 -13.80
N LEU A 606 -22.61 -2.05 -12.51
CA LEU A 606 -21.23 -2.05 -12.01
C LEU A 606 -20.58 -3.43 -12.18
N LEU A 607 -21.33 -4.50 -11.93
CA LEU A 607 -20.81 -5.87 -11.95
C LEU A 607 -20.46 -6.36 -13.36
N LEU A 608 -20.88 -5.67 -14.41
CA LEU A 608 -20.50 -5.96 -15.80
C LEU A 608 -19.11 -5.43 -16.17
N ASP A 609 -18.87 -4.15 -15.89
CA ASP A 609 -17.66 -3.40 -16.27
C ASP A 609 -17.01 -2.79 -15.03
N ALA A 610 -16.58 -3.65 -14.11
CA ALA A 610 -15.80 -3.23 -12.96
C ALA A 610 -14.49 -2.58 -13.44
N PRO A 611 -14.17 -1.32 -13.06
CA PRO A 611 -12.91 -0.71 -13.46
C PRO A 611 -11.76 -1.52 -12.85
N ALA A 612 -10.79 -1.92 -13.69
CA ALA A 612 -9.67 -2.76 -13.29
C ALA A 612 -8.79 -2.16 -12.17
N GLU A 613 -8.93 -0.85 -11.90
CA GLU A 613 -8.06 -0.09 -10.99
C GLU A 613 -8.77 0.38 -9.69
N THR A 614 -10.07 0.14 -9.50
CA THR A 614 -10.81 0.68 -8.34
C THR A 614 -11.24 -0.41 -7.36
N SER A 615 -10.59 -0.47 -6.20
CA SER A 615 -10.91 -1.42 -5.12
C SER A 615 -12.05 -0.97 -4.20
N ALA A 616 -12.47 0.29 -4.29
CA ALA A 616 -13.61 0.84 -3.54
C ALA A 616 -14.44 1.80 -4.40
N VAL A 617 -15.75 1.57 -4.42
CA VAL A 617 -16.75 2.36 -5.15
C VAL A 617 -17.97 2.60 -4.28
N ALA A 618 -18.78 3.59 -4.64
CA ALA A 618 -20.01 3.89 -3.91
C ALA A 618 -21.13 4.33 -4.84
N LEU A 619 -22.37 4.07 -4.43
CA LEU A 619 -23.57 4.58 -5.12
C LEU A 619 -24.16 5.71 -4.28
N ARG A 620 -24.26 6.92 -4.84
CA ARG A 620 -24.99 8.05 -4.23
C ARG A 620 -25.68 8.87 -5.32
N ASP A 621 -26.91 9.28 -5.04
CA ASP A 621 -27.71 10.12 -5.94
C ASP A 621 -27.79 9.58 -7.38
N SER A 622 -27.86 8.24 -7.53
CA SER A 622 -27.84 7.53 -8.81
C SER A 622 -26.55 7.67 -9.64
N PHE A 623 -25.41 7.98 -9.00
CA PHE A 623 -24.08 7.95 -9.60
C PHE A 623 -23.20 6.90 -8.91
N TRP A 624 -22.38 6.22 -9.71
CA TRP A 624 -21.22 5.50 -9.22
C TRP A 624 -20.09 6.50 -8.95
N TRP A 625 -19.44 6.35 -7.80
CA TRP A 625 -18.31 7.16 -7.35
C TRP A 625 -17.12 6.26 -7.08
N HIS A 626 -15.92 6.79 -7.24
CA HIS A 626 -14.68 6.13 -6.86
C HIS A 626 -13.81 7.06 -6.00
N ARG A 627 -12.92 6.48 -5.20
CA ARG A 627 -12.01 7.24 -4.34
C ARG A 627 -10.71 7.57 -5.07
N ALA A 628 -10.35 8.85 -5.12
CA ALA A 628 -9.09 9.37 -5.64
C ALA A 628 -8.26 10.00 -4.51
N VAL A 629 -6.94 10.07 -4.67
CA VAL A 629 -6.04 10.71 -3.69
C VAL A 629 -5.43 11.95 -4.32
N HIS A 630 -5.56 13.09 -3.65
CA HIS A 630 -5.10 14.39 -4.16
C HIS A 630 -4.06 15.00 -3.23
N PRO A 631 -3.02 15.68 -3.75
CA PRO A 631 -2.06 16.39 -2.92
C PRO A 631 -2.72 17.57 -2.19
N VAL A 632 -2.25 17.87 -0.99
CA VAL A 632 -2.69 18.99 -0.16
C VAL A 632 -1.54 19.97 -0.03
N ALA A 633 -1.73 21.20 -0.53
CA ALA A 633 -0.72 22.25 -0.41
C ALA A 633 -0.51 22.66 1.06
N ALA A 634 0.74 22.94 1.43
CA ALA A 634 1.06 23.42 2.76
C ALA A 634 0.42 24.82 2.97
N PRO A 635 -0.22 25.07 4.13
CA PRO A 635 -0.79 26.39 4.42
C PRO A 635 0.33 27.44 4.46
N ALA A 636 0.05 28.64 3.94
CA ALA A 636 1.01 29.74 3.90
C ALA A 636 1.56 30.03 5.31
N THR A 637 2.87 30.23 5.43
CA THR A 637 3.49 30.52 6.73
C THR A 637 3.04 31.92 7.20
N PRO A 638 2.49 32.07 8.43
CA PRO A 638 2.08 33.38 8.93
C PRO A 638 3.26 34.35 8.97
N ARG A 639 3.03 35.60 8.56
CA ARG A 639 4.09 36.61 8.39
C ARG A 639 4.55 37.24 9.72
N SER A 640 3.88 36.95 10.84
CA SER A 640 4.23 37.46 12.17
C SER A 640 3.74 36.56 13.32
N ASP A 641 4.37 36.69 14.50
CA ASP A 641 3.95 36.00 15.74
C ASP A 641 2.58 36.46 16.27
N THR A 642 2.16 37.67 15.90
CA THR A 642 0.85 38.25 16.22
C THR A 642 -0.28 37.74 15.30
N GLU A 643 0.02 37.37 14.05
CA GLU A 643 -0.90 36.63 13.17
C GLU A 643 -0.98 35.15 13.57
N ARG A 644 0.17 34.53 13.93
CA ARG A 644 0.25 33.16 14.49
C ARG A 644 -0.71 32.95 15.67
N GLY A 645 -0.78 33.92 16.59
CA GLY A 645 -1.67 33.90 17.74
C GLY A 645 -3.11 34.33 17.47
N ARG A 646 -3.44 34.88 16.30
CA ARG A 646 -4.82 35.28 15.93
C ARG A 646 -5.54 34.25 15.06
N GLU A 647 -4.83 33.52 14.20
CA GLU A 647 -5.43 32.48 13.33
C GLU A 647 -5.65 31.14 14.06
N THR A 648 -4.89 30.86 15.14
CA THR A 648 -5.08 29.67 16.00
C THR A 648 -5.86 29.97 17.30
N GLY A 649 -6.16 31.24 17.56
CA GLY A 649 -6.11 31.83 18.91
C GLY A 649 -7.36 31.83 19.79
N ALA A 650 -8.32 30.92 19.64
CA ALA A 650 -9.43 30.85 20.62
C ALA A 650 -9.98 29.45 20.89
N ARG A 651 -9.90 28.50 19.93
CA ARG A 651 -10.48 27.15 20.07
C ARG A 651 -9.48 26.05 20.42
N SER A 652 -8.18 26.32 20.36
CA SER A 652 -7.10 25.37 20.71
C SER A 652 -6.36 25.73 21.99
N ILE A 653 -6.91 26.68 22.77
CA ILE A 653 -6.34 27.10 24.05
C ILE A 653 -7.21 26.51 25.17
N GLY A 654 -6.60 25.73 26.06
CA GLY A 654 -7.30 25.12 27.20
C GLY A 654 -6.81 23.71 27.53
N THR A 655 -7.69 22.91 28.13
CA THR A 655 -7.38 21.53 28.52
C THR A 655 -7.50 20.60 27.31
N HIS A 656 -6.48 19.78 27.06
CA HIS A 656 -6.47 18.77 26.00
C HIS A 656 -6.35 17.37 26.60
N LEU A 657 -7.05 16.39 26.02
CA LEU A 657 -6.93 14.98 26.39
C LEU A 657 -6.12 14.23 25.34
N VAL A 658 -5.12 13.45 25.75
CA VAL A 658 -4.36 12.57 24.85
C VAL A 658 -4.49 11.13 25.30
N LEU A 659 -5.24 10.33 24.53
CA LEU A 659 -5.34 8.88 24.71
C LEU A 659 -4.08 8.22 24.18
N GLY A 660 -3.41 7.41 25.00
CA GLY A 660 -2.07 6.90 24.69
C GLY A 660 -0.96 7.94 24.86
N GLY A 661 -1.18 8.92 25.73
CA GLY A 661 -0.34 10.11 25.86
C GLY A 661 1.10 9.89 26.35
N THR A 662 1.41 8.70 26.90
CA THR A 662 2.78 8.31 27.25
C THR A 662 3.47 7.47 26.18
N GLY A 663 2.77 7.11 25.10
CA GLY A 663 3.35 6.41 23.95
C GLY A 663 4.12 7.38 23.03
N GLY A 664 4.91 6.85 22.09
CA GLY A 664 5.82 7.66 21.27
C GLY A 664 5.17 8.85 20.57
N ILE A 665 4.17 8.61 19.70
CA ILE A 665 3.45 9.69 18.99
C ILE A 665 2.68 10.56 19.99
N GLY A 666 1.95 9.96 20.94
CA GLY A 666 1.15 10.67 21.93
C GLY A 666 1.97 11.67 22.76
N ALA A 667 3.17 11.29 23.19
CA ALA A 667 4.06 12.14 23.97
C ALA A 667 4.61 13.32 23.13
N VAL A 668 4.96 13.07 21.86
CA VAL A 668 5.41 14.12 20.94
C VAL A 668 4.30 15.16 20.70
N LEU A 669 3.07 14.70 20.45
CA LEU A 669 1.93 15.59 20.24
C LEU A 669 1.54 16.35 21.52
N ALA A 670 1.57 15.69 22.68
CA ALA A 670 1.36 16.35 23.97
C ALA A 670 2.41 17.44 24.24
N ALA A 671 3.69 17.17 23.98
CA ALA A 671 4.76 18.14 24.12
C ALA A 671 4.55 19.35 23.20
N ARG A 672 4.06 19.12 21.98
CA ARG A 672 3.73 20.18 21.02
C ARG A 672 2.57 21.05 21.51
N ILE A 673 1.49 20.45 22.01
CA ILE A 673 0.33 21.17 22.59
C ILE A 673 0.76 22.05 23.78
N LEU A 674 1.66 21.53 24.63
CA LEU A 674 2.16 22.22 25.83
C LEU A 674 3.10 23.39 25.53
N ARG A 675 3.53 23.60 24.28
CA ARG A 675 4.31 24.80 23.91
C ARG A 675 3.52 26.09 24.14
N HIS A 676 2.19 26.04 24.05
CA HIS A 676 1.36 27.19 24.45
C HIS A 676 1.27 27.23 25.99
N PRO A 677 1.58 28.36 26.64
CA PRO A 677 1.68 28.44 28.10
C PRO A 677 0.34 28.20 28.80
N GLU A 678 -0.78 28.54 28.16
CA GLU A 678 -2.13 28.37 28.72
C GLU A 678 -2.72 26.97 28.53
N ASN A 679 -2.04 26.09 27.79
CA ASN A 679 -2.51 24.72 27.57
C ASN A 679 -2.16 23.80 28.75
N ARG A 680 -3.10 22.94 29.09
CA ARG A 680 -2.95 21.84 30.04
C ARG A 680 -3.26 20.53 29.32
N VAL A 681 -2.60 19.44 29.71
CA VAL A 681 -2.80 18.14 29.08
C VAL A 681 -3.17 17.09 30.12
N VAL A 682 -4.26 16.38 29.85
CA VAL A 682 -4.63 15.14 30.54
C VAL A 682 -4.12 13.97 29.68
N LEU A 683 -3.24 13.16 30.22
CA LEU A 683 -2.70 11.98 29.55
C LEU A 683 -3.43 10.75 30.09
N LEU A 684 -4.04 9.96 29.20
CA LEU A 684 -4.59 8.65 29.55
C LEU A 684 -3.64 7.56 29.04
N SER A 685 -3.15 6.71 29.94
CA SER A 685 -2.18 5.66 29.62
C SER A 685 -2.22 4.48 30.60
N ARG A 686 -1.74 3.32 30.15
CA ARG A 686 -1.58 2.12 31.00
C ARG A 686 -0.50 2.30 32.07
N HIS A 687 0.55 3.05 31.73
CA HIS A 687 1.70 3.30 32.60
C HIS A 687 1.56 4.68 33.26
N ALA A 688 1.80 4.73 34.57
CA ALA A 688 1.76 5.94 35.38
C ALA A 688 3.08 6.74 35.38
N LEU A 689 3.97 6.47 34.42
CA LEU A 689 5.27 7.15 34.30
C LEU A 689 5.19 8.23 33.23
N LEU A 690 5.62 9.44 33.59
CA LEU A 690 5.69 10.57 32.67
C LEU A 690 6.93 10.45 31.78
N PRO A 691 6.82 10.49 30.44
CA PRO A 691 7.97 10.47 29.55
C PRO A 691 8.93 11.65 29.79
N PRO A 692 10.26 11.48 29.65
CA PRO A 692 11.24 12.55 29.87
C PRO A 692 10.97 13.82 29.06
N ALA A 693 10.45 13.69 27.84
CA ALA A 693 10.10 14.83 26.97
C ALA A 693 9.00 15.73 27.55
N LEU A 694 8.19 15.21 28.48
CA LEU A 694 7.08 15.93 29.11
C LEU A 694 7.42 16.44 30.52
N GLU A 695 8.54 15.99 31.09
CA GLU A 695 9.02 16.38 32.42
C GLU A 695 9.09 17.91 32.62
N PRO A 696 9.57 18.71 31.63
CA PRO A 696 9.63 20.17 31.79
C PRO A 696 8.28 20.87 31.96
N SER A 697 7.16 20.20 31.68
CA SER A 697 5.79 20.73 31.79
C SER A 697 4.92 19.94 32.76
N ARG A 698 5.53 19.18 33.69
CA ARG A 698 4.84 18.33 34.67
C ARG A 698 3.73 19.05 35.44
N ASP A 699 3.92 20.32 35.78
CA ASP A 699 2.97 21.17 36.51
C ASP A 699 1.64 21.40 35.76
N ARG A 700 1.65 21.22 34.44
CA ARG A 700 0.47 21.37 33.55
C ARG A 700 -0.08 20.04 33.04
N ILE A 701 0.43 18.93 33.54
CA ILE A 701 0.04 17.58 33.10
C ILE A 701 -0.71 16.86 34.22
N THR A 702 -1.84 16.25 33.86
CA THR A 702 -2.55 15.29 34.72
C THR A 702 -2.49 13.91 34.10
N LEU A 703 -1.97 12.92 34.83
CA LEU A 703 -1.84 11.56 34.35
C LEU A 703 -2.96 10.68 34.94
N VAL A 704 -3.76 10.08 34.07
CA VAL A 704 -4.86 9.18 34.43
C VAL A 704 -4.51 7.78 33.94
N ARG A 705 -4.33 6.86 34.89
CA ARG A 705 -4.04 5.46 34.57
C ARG A 705 -5.33 4.76 34.11
N ALA A 706 -5.29 4.17 32.93
CA ALA A 706 -6.36 3.34 32.39
C ALA A 706 -5.86 2.39 31.29
N ASP A 707 -6.52 1.25 31.14
CA ASP A 707 -6.35 0.34 30.01
C ASP A 707 -7.60 0.34 29.12
N LEU A 708 -7.49 1.00 27.97
CA LEU A 708 -8.57 1.10 26.98
C LEU A 708 -9.00 -0.24 26.39
N ALA A 709 -8.17 -1.29 26.48
CA ALA A 709 -8.56 -2.61 26.01
C ALA A 709 -9.51 -3.31 26.99
N LEU A 710 -9.38 -3.05 28.29
CA LEU A 710 -10.04 -3.81 29.35
C LEU A 710 -11.19 -3.06 30.01
N GLU A 711 -11.13 -1.73 30.05
CA GLU A 711 -12.07 -0.90 30.81
C GLU A 711 -13.16 -0.30 29.93
N GLU A 712 -14.38 -0.21 30.48
CA GLU A 712 -15.55 0.35 29.81
C GLU A 712 -15.38 1.85 29.48
N PRO A 713 -15.65 2.29 28.24
CA PRO A 713 -15.60 3.69 27.85
C PRO A 713 -16.47 4.61 28.72
N ALA A 714 -17.59 4.11 29.24
CA ALA A 714 -18.45 4.88 30.14
C ALA A 714 -17.74 5.18 31.48
N ASP A 715 -17.19 4.15 32.14
CA ASP A 715 -16.47 4.28 33.40
C ASP A 715 -15.22 5.17 33.27
N LEU A 716 -14.54 5.09 32.13
CA LEU A 716 -13.40 5.93 31.82
C LEU A 716 -13.81 7.40 31.62
N ALA A 717 -14.93 7.67 30.95
CA ALA A 717 -15.45 9.02 30.79
C ALA A 717 -15.76 9.67 32.14
N ASP A 718 -16.41 8.92 33.05
CA ASP A 718 -16.73 9.39 34.41
C ASP A 718 -15.46 9.69 35.22
N ARG A 719 -14.44 8.84 35.09
CA ARG A 719 -13.13 9.03 35.76
C ARG A 719 -12.38 10.24 35.21
N LEU A 720 -12.52 10.54 33.92
CA LEU A 720 -11.89 11.69 33.28
C LEU A 720 -12.60 13.00 33.60
N ALA A 721 -13.93 12.99 33.79
CA ALA A 721 -14.74 14.19 33.95
C ALA A 721 -14.20 15.24 34.96
N PRO A 722 -13.68 14.87 36.16
CA PRO A 722 -13.12 15.84 37.10
C PRO A 722 -11.90 16.59 36.58
N HIS A 723 -11.16 16.01 35.63
CA HIS A 723 -9.92 16.55 35.07
C HIS A 723 -10.14 17.39 33.82
N LEU A 724 -11.33 17.32 33.21
CA LEU A 724 -11.69 18.03 31.99
C LEU A 724 -12.41 19.37 32.26
N GLY A 725 -12.54 19.77 33.54
CA GLY A 725 -13.22 21.01 33.95
C GLY A 725 -12.56 22.28 33.41
N GLY A 726 -13.39 23.25 32.99
CA GLY A 726 -12.96 24.55 32.43
C GLY A 726 -13.10 24.69 30.90
N GLY A 727 -13.57 23.66 30.21
CA GLY A 727 -13.76 23.62 28.75
C GLY A 727 -12.68 22.77 28.06
N LEU A 728 -13.09 21.67 27.45
CA LEU A 728 -12.21 20.76 26.70
C LEU A 728 -11.86 21.39 25.35
N ALA A 729 -10.59 21.76 25.15
CA ALA A 729 -10.14 22.38 23.91
C ALA A 729 -9.99 21.36 22.78
N GLY A 730 -9.47 20.17 23.09
CA GLY A 730 -9.34 19.11 22.11
C GLY A 730 -9.01 17.72 22.66
N ILE A 731 -9.21 16.72 21.82
CA ILE A 731 -8.89 15.32 22.12
C ILE A 731 -7.95 14.77 21.02
N VAL A 732 -6.90 14.05 21.41
CA VAL A 732 -6.02 13.33 20.49
C VAL A 732 -6.04 11.84 20.85
N HIS A 733 -6.45 11.02 19.91
CA HIS A 733 -6.39 9.57 20.03
C HIS A 733 -5.12 9.03 19.37
N ALA A 734 -4.10 8.75 20.20
CA ALA A 734 -2.83 8.14 19.78
C ALA A 734 -2.63 6.72 20.35
N ALA A 735 -3.60 6.18 21.10
CA ALA A 735 -3.55 4.82 21.63
C ALA A 735 -3.62 3.77 20.51
N GLY A 736 -2.79 2.74 20.63
CA GLY A 736 -2.78 1.60 19.72
C GLY A 736 -1.53 0.74 19.88
N THR A 737 -1.58 -0.46 19.31
CA THR A 737 -0.48 -1.41 19.22
C THR A 737 -0.36 -1.91 17.79
N ALA A 738 0.85 -2.22 17.35
CA ALA A 738 1.10 -2.83 16.04
C ALA A 738 0.77 -4.34 16.10
N ALA A 739 -0.51 -4.65 16.28
CA ALA A 739 -0.99 -6.02 16.22
C ALA A 739 -1.00 -6.50 14.77
N GLY A 740 -0.63 -7.75 14.55
CA GLY A 740 -0.57 -8.31 13.21
C GLY A 740 -0.21 -9.79 13.21
N GLY A 741 -0.54 -10.44 12.11
CA GLY A 741 -0.32 -11.86 11.84
C GLY A 741 -0.81 -12.15 10.42
N LEU A 742 -0.23 -13.16 9.78
CA LEU A 742 -0.65 -13.56 8.44
C LEU A 742 -2.13 -13.95 8.45
N LEU A 743 -2.89 -13.49 7.46
CA LEU A 743 -4.31 -13.75 7.28
C LEU A 743 -4.62 -15.25 7.22
N ALA A 744 -3.68 -16.03 6.67
CA ALA A 744 -3.75 -17.50 6.63
C ALA A 744 -3.76 -18.14 8.03
N LEU A 745 -3.09 -17.53 9.01
CA LEU A 745 -2.94 -18.02 10.38
C LEU A 745 -3.74 -17.18 11.39
N ARG A 746 -4.59 -16.27 10.91
CA ARG A 746 -5.31 -15.32 11.75
C ARG A 746 -6.25 -16.03 12.72
N ASP A 747 -6.02 -15.79 14.02
CA ASP A 747 -6.92 -16.07 15.13
C ASP A 747 -7.73 -14.82 15.50
N ALA A 748 -9.06 -14.93 15.50
CA ALA A 748 -9.96 -13.79 15.70
C ALA A 748 -9.83 -13.16 17.10
N GLU A 749 -9.65 -13.97 18.14
CA GLU A 749 -9.56 -13.48 19.51
C GLU A 749 -8.25 -12.72 19.77
N THR A 750 -7.14 -13.23 19.25
CA THR A 750 -5.84 -12.54 19.32
C THR A 750 -5.84 -11.25 18.50
N ALA A 751 -6.44 -11.27 17.31
CA ALA A 751 -6.63 -10.09 16.48
C ALA A 751 -7.48 -9.00 17.20
N ARG A 752 -8.58 -9.42 17.85
CA ARG A 752 -9.44 -8.54 18.64
C ARG A 752 -8.66 -7.87 19.76
N ARG A 753 -7.98 -8.65 20.62
CA ARG A 753 -7.16 -8.12 21.72
C ARG A 753 -6.10 -7.13 21.24
N GLY A 754 -5.53 -7.35 20.05
CA GLY A 754 -4.52 -6.48 19.45
C GLY A 754 -5.01 -5.12 18.96
N THR A 755 -6.31 -4.99 18.67
CA THR A 755 -6.92 -3.75 18.15
C THR A 755 -7.88 -3.07 19.13
N GLU A 756 -8.22 -3.75 20.23
CA GLU A 756 -9.24 -3.32 21.21
C GLU A 756 -9.01 -1.91 21.75
N ALA A 757 -7.79 -1.61 22.21
CA ALA A 757 -7.45 -0.29 22.76
C ALA A 757 -7.64 0.86 21.75
N LYS A 758 -7.49 0.56 20.44
CA LYS A 758 -7.66 1.53 19.36
C LYS A 758 -9.14 1.73 19.01
N LEU A 759 -9.93 0.67 19.00
CA LEU A 759 -11.35 0.75 18.65
C LEU A 759 -12.21 1.29 19.82
N ARG A 760 -11.99 0.80 21.06
CA ARG A 760 -12.67 1.34 22.26
C ARG A 760 -12.25 2.77 22.58
N GLY A 761 -11.00 3.13 22.24
CA GLY A 761 -10.53 4.52 22.31
C GLY A 761 -11.34 5.47 21.43
N ALA A 762 -11.75 5.04 20.23
CA ALA A 762 -12.63 5.81 19.37
C ALA A 762 -14.04 5.98 19.96
N LEU A 763 -14.62 4.91 20.55
CA LEU A 763 -15.91 4.98 21.24
C LEU A 763 -15.87 5.94 22.45
N LEU A 764 -14.80 5.89 23.25
CA LEU A 764 -14.59 6.84 24.35
C LEU A 764 -14.51 8.28 23.83
N MET A 765 -13.79 8.48 22.72
CA MET A 765 -13.63 9.79 22.10
C MET A 765 -14.97 10.37 21.63
N GLU A 766 -15.80 9.59 20.93
CA GLU A 766 -17.14 10.06 20.51
C GLU A 766 -18.08 10.33 21.69
N ARG A 767 -18.02 9.51 22.76
CA ARG A 767 -18.75 9.79 24.01
C ARG A 767 -18.35 11.13 24.63
N LEU A 768 -17.05 11.42 24.65
CA LEU A 768 -16.53 12.68 25.17
C LEU A 768 -16.87 13.87 24.26
N ILE A 769 -16.88 13.67 22.94
CA ILE A 769 -17.31 14.69 21.97
C ILE A 769 -18.78 15.05 22.20
N ALA A 770 -19.65 14.05 22.36
CA ALA A 770 -21.07 14.25 22.62
C ALA A 770 -21.31 14.99 23.96
N SER A 771 -20.47 14.75 24.98
CA SER A 771 -20.68 15.28 26.33
C SER A 771 -20.01 16.64 26.57
N HIS A 772 -18.90 16.95 25.90
CA HIS A 772 -18.06 18.13 26.19
C HIS A 772 -17.86 19.06 24.99
N HIS A 773 -18.25 18.66 23.77
CA HIS A 773 -18.14 19.45 22.54
C HIS A 773 -16.78 20.13 22.34
N PRO A 774 -15.66 19.36 22.31
CA PRO A 774 -14.33 19.93 22.16
C PRO A 774 -14.19 20.71 20.86
N GLY A 775 -13.28 21.69 20.83
CA GLY A 775 -13.01 22.47 19.62
C GLY A 775 -12.51 21.60 18.47
N HIS A 776 -11.72 20.57 18.78
CA HIS A 776 -11.18 19.63 17.80
C HIS A 776 -10.98 18.22 18.37
N ALA A 777 -10.98 17.23 17.48
CA ALA A 777 -10.78 15.82 17.81
C ALA A 777 -9.91 15.16 16.73
N VAL A 778 -8.76 14.60 17.12
CA VAL A 778 -7.76 14.05 16.20
C VAL A 778 -7.62 12.54 16.38
N TYR A 779 -7.93 11.80 15.32
CA TYR A 779 -7.74 10.36 15.23
C TYR A 779 -6.38 10.07 14.57
N CYS A 780 -5.42 9.53 15.32
CA CYS A 780 -4.14 9.10 14.76
C CYS A 780 -4.29 7.72 14.11
N SER A 781 -4.40 7.74 12.79
CA SER A 781 -4.50 6.59 11.90
C SER A 781 -3.13 6.24 11.30
N SER A 782 -3.12 5.47 10.22
CA SER A 782 -1.92 4.93 9.56
C SER A 782 -2.12 4.81 8.07
N MET A 783 -1.07 5.02 7.28
CA MET A 783 -1.08 4.75 5.83
C MET A 783 -1.39 3.28 5.48
N ALA A 784 -1.28 2.37 6.45
CA ALA A 784 -1.75 0.98 6.33
C ALA A 784 -3.25 0.87 6.01
N SER A 785 -4.08 1.87 6.35
CA SER A 785 -5.49 1.86 5.91
C SER A 785 -5.63 2.05 4.39
N LEU A 786 -4.71 2.74 3.73
CA LEU A 786 -4.72 2.85 2.26
C LEU A 786 -4.03 1.65 1.61
N PHE A 787 -2.85 1.28 2.11
CA PHE A 787 -1.96 0.36 1.44
C PHE A 787 -2.06 -1.09 1.93
N GLY A 788 -2.78 -1.36 3.01
CA GLY A 788 -2.73 -2.67 3.66
C GLY A 788 -1.38 -2.91 4.32
N GLY A 789 -0.78 -4.06 4.02
CA GLY A 789 0.47 -4.53 4.61
C GLY A 789 0.37 -6.02 4.93
N VAL A 790 1.38 -6.78 4.52
CA VAL A 790 1.50 -8.20 4.89
C VAL A 790 1.51 -8.33 6.41
N GLY A 791 0.63 -9.18 6.92
CA GLY A 791 0.40 -9.40 8.35
C GLY A 791 -0.38 -8.28 9.04
N GLN A 792 -0.88 -7.27 8.33
CA GLN A 792 -1.50 -6.08 8.92
C GLN A 792 -3.01 -5.99 8.73
N PHE A 793 -3.71 -7.10 8.42
CA PHE A 793 -5.17 -7.11 8.16
C PHE A 793 -5.97 -6.34 9.22
N ASP A 794 -5.89 -6.77 10.49
CA ASP A 794 -6.66 -6.16 11.59
C ASP A 794 -6.17 -4.75 11.94
N TYR A 795 -4.87 -4.49 11.81
CA TYR A 795 -4.30 -3.17 12.05
C TYR A 795 -4.76 -2.15 11.00
N ALA A 796 -4.71 -2.50 9.72
CA ALA A 796 -5.22 -1.69 8.62
C ALA A 796 -6.71 -1.41 8.79
N ALA A 797 -7.48 -2.43 9.21
CA ALA A 797 -8.91 -2.29 9.45
C ALA A 797 -9.21 -1.33 10.61
N ALA A 798 -8.52 -1.48 11.74
CA ALA A 798 -8.72 -0.61 12.89
C ALA A 798 -8.42 0.86 12.56
N ASN A 799 -7.38 1.12 11.74
CA ASN A 799 -7.08 2.46 11.24
C ASN A 799 -8.13 2.97 10.24
N GLY A 800 -8.64 2.12 9.34
CA GLY A 800 -9.75 2.48 8.46
C GLY A 800 -11.04 2.85 9.22
N CYS A 801 -11.30 2.19 10.35
CA CYS A 801 -12.39 2.55 11.26
C CYS A 801 -12.16 3.94 11.89
N LEU A 802 -10.93 4.26 12.33
CA LEU A 802 -10.59 5.61 12.81
C LEU A 802 -10.76 6.69 11.72
N ASP A 803 -10.36 6.39 10.49
CA ASP A 803 -10.54 7.30 9.35
C ASP A 803 -12.02 7.58 9.07
N ALA A 804 -12.88 6.58 9.30
CA ALA A 804 -14.32 6.72 9.18
C ALA A 804 -14.93 7.51 10.36
N PHE A 805 -14.44 7.30 11.59
CA PHE A 805 -14.83 8.10 12.78
C PHE A 805 -14.45 9.58 12.64
N ALA A 806 -13.30 9.88 12.01
CA ALA A 806 -12.92 11.25 11.71
C ALA A 806 -13.92 11.99 10.80
N GLN A 807 -14.78 11.26 10.09
CA GLN A 807 -15.78 11.77 9.16
C GLN A 807 -17.21 11.48 9.62
N TYR A 808 -17.37 10.99 10.85
CA TYR A 808 -18.66 10.66 11.43
C TYR A 808 -19.45 11.93 11.76
N GLY A 809 -20.72 11.96 11.34
CA GLY A 809 -21.59 13.13 11.48
C GLY A 809 -22.24 13.29 12.86
N GLY A 810 -22.22 12.25 13.71
CA GLY A 810 -23.14 12.17 14.85
C GLY A 810 -24.60 11.95 14.41
N ASP A 811 -25.49 11.71 15.36
CA ASP A 811 -26.90 11.39 15.07
C ASP A 811 -27.70 12.58 14.53
N ASP A 812 -27.30 13.81 14.86
CA ASP A 812 -27.97 15.05 14.45
C ASP A 812 -27.22 15.85 13.35
N GLY A 813 -25.98 15.48 13.02
CA GLY A 813 -25.18 16.16 11.99
C GLY A 813 -24.72 17.58 12.36
N THR A 814 -24.84 18.00 13.63
CA THR A 814 -24.68 19.41 14.06
C THR A 814 -23.53 19.66 15.03
N SER A 815 -22.71 18.65 15.35
CA SER A 815 -21.61 18.81 16.31
C SER A 815 -20.66 19.94 15.90
N PRO A 816 -20.35 20.90 16.81
CA PRO A 816 -19.43 21.99 16.53
C PRO A 816 -17.95 21.55 16.53
N THR A 817 -17.67 20.28 16.85
CA THR A 817 -16.32 19.73 16.95
C THR A 817 -15.73 19.43 15.56
N VAL A 818 -14.55 19.97 15.30
CA VAL A 818 -13.77 19.63 14.09
C VAL A 818 -13.09 18.28 14.29
N ARG A 819 -13.51 17.25 13.54
CA ARG A 819 -12.90 15.93 13.54
C ARG A 819 -11.87 15.80 12.42
N MET A 820 -10.71 15.19 12.72
CA MET A 820 -9.60 15.05 11.78
C MET A 820 -8.96 13.68 11.94
N GLY A 821 -8.78 12.95 10.85
CA GLY A 821 -7.98 11.74 10.77
C GLY A 821 -6.60 12.07 10.22
N ILE A 822 -5.54 11.58 10.85
CA ILE A 822 -4.18 11.68 10.30
C ILE A 822 -3.67 10.28 10.00
N GLY A 823 -3.59 9.93 8.72
CA GLY A 823 -2.98 8.70 8.22
C GLY A 823 -1.46 8.86 8.27
N TRP A 824 -0.84 8.48 9.40
CA TRP A 824 0.59 8.67 9.60
C TRP A 824 1.42 7.74 8.71
N ASP A 825 2.50 8.30 8.18
CA ASP A 825 3.63 7.53 7.66
C ASP A 825 4.42 6.88 8.80
N VAL A 826 5.43 6.06 8.49
CA VAL A 826 6.33 5.48 9.49
C VAL A 826 7.15 6.57 10.20
N TRP A 827 7.36 6.41 11.52
CA TRP A 827 8.17 7.30 12.35
C TRP A 827 9.48 6.59 12.72
N ARG A 828 10.62 7.27 12.58
CA ARG A 828 11.96 6.69 12.80
C ARG A 828 12.59 7.02 14.15
N GLU A 829 11.93 7.81 14.99
CA GLU A 829 12.43 8.21 16.32
C GLU A 829 11.43 7.94 17.44
N ALA A 830 10.17 7.65 17.11
CA ALA A 830 9.11 7.47 18.08
C ALA A 830 8.03 6.53 17.54
N GLY A 831 7.26 5.93 18.45
CA GLY A 831 6.11 5.10 18.12
C GLY A 831 6.45 3.63 17.93
N MET A 832 5.42 2.83 17.67
CA MET A 832 5.51 1.37 17.65
C MET A 832 6.30 0.80 16.46
N ALA A 833 6.50 1.59 15.39
CA ALA A 833 7.24 1.16 14.21
C ALA A 833 8.72 0.83 14.49
N LEU A 834 9.32 1.42 15.52
CA LEU A 834 10.69 1.10 15.94
C LEU A 834 10.84 -0.30 16.55
N SER A 835 9.76 -0.81 17.14
CA SER A 835 9.73 -2.12 17.81
C SER A 835 8.98 -3.19 17.02
N ALA A 836 8.10 -2.78 16.11
CA ALA A 836 7.29 -3.66 15.27
C ALA A 836 8.07 -4.07 14.02
N LEU A 837 7.95 -5.34 13.60
CA LEU A 837 8.52 -5.86 12.35
C LEU A 837 10.04 -5.61 12.20
N GLY A 838 10.78 -5.63 13.31
CA GLY A 838 12.20 -5.27 13.36
C GLY A 838 13.12 -6.08 12.42
N HIS A 839 12.70 -7.28 12.00
CA HIS A 839 13.46 -8.17 11.11
C HIS A 839 13.00 -8.13 9.65
N ASP A 840 11.96 -7.34 9.32
CA ASP A 840 11.49 -7.17 7.95
C ASP A 840 12.35 -6.12 7.23
N GLY A 841 13.09 -6.58 6.20
CA GLY A 841 13.98 -5.73 5.41
C GLY A 841 13.27 -4.60 4.68
N GLN A 842 12.00 -4.75 4.29
CA GLN A 842 11.23 -3.67 3.67
C GLN A 842 10.81 -2.63 4.71
N HIS A 843 10.38 -3.07 5.89
CA HIS A 843 10.05 -2.17 6.99
C HIS A 843 11.27 -1.37 7.46
N GLN A 844 12.45 -2.00 7.54
CA GLN A 844 13.71 -1.30 7.84
C GLN A 844 14.06 -0.27 6.75
N ARG A 845 13.87 -0.60 5.47
CA ARG A 845 14.03 0.36 4.37
C ARG A 845 13.04 1.51 4.46
N HIS A 846 11.80 1.26 4.90
CA HIS A 846 10.79 2.29 5.09
C HIS A 846 11.18 3.25 6.25
N LEU A 847 11.73 2.72 7.35
CA LEU A 847 12.22 3.52 8.47
C LEU A 847 13.32 4.53 8.06
N LEU A 848 14.12 4.23 7.03
CA LEU A 848 15.13 5.16 6.52
C LEU A 848 14.52 6.48 6.00
N THR A 849 13.30 6.44 5.46
CA THR A 849 12.58 7.62 4.97
C THR A 849 11.61 8.24 5.97
N GLY A 850 11.35 7.55 7.09
CA GLY A 850 10.34 7.91 8.09
C GLY A 850 10.45 9.31 8.69
N LEU A 851 9.40 9.72 9.39
CA LEU A 851 9.30 11.01 10.08
C LEU A 851 10.15 11.05 11.35
N THR A 852 10.86 12.17 11.57
CA THR A 852 11.40 12.51 12.90
C THR A 852 10.29 13.03 13.82
N SER A 853 10.58 13.11 15.12
CA SER A 853 9.62 13.62 16.11
C SER A 853 9.21 15.07 15.84
N ASP A 854 10.17 15.92 15.43
CA ASP A 854 9.91 17.32 15.10
C ASP A 854 9.10 17.49 13.81
N GLU A 855 9.37 16.66 12.80
CA GLU A 855 8.63 16.64 11.54
C GLU A 855 7.18 16.20 11.76
N GLY A 856 6.96 15.11 12.49
CA GLY A 856 5.61 14.64 12.82
C GLY A 856 4.81 15.68 13.62
N ALA A 857 5.45 16.37 14.56
CA ALA A 857 4.81 17.46 15.30
C ALA A 857 4.51 18.70 14.42
N ALA A 858 5.33 18.98 13.40
CA ALA A 858 5.04 20.04 12.43
C ALA A 858 3.85 19.69 11.52
N VAL A 859 3.76 18.42 11.09
CA VAL A 859 2.61 17.90 10.33
C VAL A 859 1.32 17.99 11.17
N PHE A 860 1.40 17.70 12.47
CA PHE A 860 0.26 17.88 13.37
C PHE A 860 -0.23 19.34 13.43
N GLU A 861 0.67 20.32 13.55
CA GLU A 861 0.27 21.74 13.47
C GLU A 861 -0.34 22.11 12.12
N GLN A 862 0.20 21.56 11.03
CA GLN A 862 -0.36 21.75 9.71
C GLN A 862 -1.78 21.19 9.62
N ALA A 863 -2.02 19.98 10.15
CA ALA A 863 -3.36 19.40 10.24
C ALA A 863 -4.32 20.31 11.03
N MET A 864 -3.87 20.85 12.18
CA MET A 864 -4.68 21.78 13.00
C MET A 864 -5.04 23.08 12.27
N ARG A 865 -4.17 23.56 11.38
CA ARG A 865 -4.44 24.74 10.53
C ARG A 865 -5.39 24.42 9.38
N LEU A 866 -5.21 23.27 8.75
CA LEU A 866 -5.98 22.85 7.58
C LEU A 866 -7.41 22.40 7.95
N GLN A 867 -7.57 21.76 9.10
CA GLN A 867 -8.86 21.23 9.58
C GLN A 867 -9.56 20.31 8.58
N LEU A 868 -8.77 19.58 7.79
CA LEU A 868 -9.29 18.63 6.81
C LEU A 868 -9.74 17.34 7.50
N PRO A 869 -10.84 16.73 7.06
CA PRO A 869 -11.42 15.55 7.69
C PRO A 869 -10.47 14.34 7.69
N HIS A 870 -9.64 14.19 6.66
CA HIS A 870 -8.62 13.14 6.58
C HIS A 870 -7.38 13.66 5.85
N LEU A 871 -6.26 13.72 6.57
CA LEU A 871 -4.94 14.07 6.05
C LEU A 871 -4.04 12.85 6.04
N MET A 872 -3.59 12.45 4.85
CA MET A 872 -2.65 11.36 4.63
C MET A 872 -1.24 11.92 4.55
N VAL A 873 -0.29 11.25 5.19
CA VAL A 873 1.10 11.70 5.27
C VAL A 873 1.98 10.64 4.67
N ASN A 874 2.83 11.01 3.71
CA ASN A 874 3.78 10.10 3.08
C ASN A 874 5.08 10.84 2.75
N THR A 875 6.19 10.33 3.25
CA THR A 875 7.54 10.89 3.05
C THR A 875 8.15 10.49 1.72
N THR A 876 7.53 9.56 0.98
CA THR A 876 7.93 9.11 -0.37
C THR A 876 6.78 9.28 -1.36
N ASP A 877 7.03 9.05 -2.66
CA ASP A 877 5.94 9.02 -3.65
C ASP A 877 4.92 7.90 -3.31
N LEU A 878 3.62 8.11 -3.60
CA LEU A 878 2.59 7.12 -3.27
C LEU A 878 2.82 5.75 -3.93
N ALA A 879 3.37 5.70 -5.13
CA ALA A 879 3.69 4.45 -5.81
C ALA A 879 4.89 3.74 -5.14
N GLN A 880 5.89 4.51 -4.70
CA GLN A 880 7.02 3.95 -3.94
C GLN A 880 6.57 3.49 -2.55
N ALA A 881 5.75 4.27 -1.85
CA ALA A 881 5.26 3.93 -0.52
C ALA A 881 4.47 2.62 -0.52
N ARG A 882 3.62 2.40 -1.54
CA ARG A 882 2.89 1.14 -1.74
C ARG A 882 3.82 -0.07 -1.68
N SER A 883 5.01 0.01 -2.29
CA SER A 883 5.99 -1.09 -2.30
C SER A 883 6.50 -1.51 -0.92
N PHE A 884 6.42 -0.65 0.10
CA PHE A 884 6.80 -1.00 1.47
C PHE A 884 5.76 -1.88 2.18
N TYR A 885 4.56 -1.98 1.61
CA TYR A 885 3.44 -2.76 2.16
C TYR A 885 3.19 -4.04 1.33
N GLU A 886 3.88 -4.23 0.21
CA GLU A 886 3.72 -5.35 -0.72
C GLU A 886 4.91 -6.31 -0.68
N ARG A 887 4.65 -7.63 -0.77
CA ARG A 887 5.72 -8.64 -0.89
C ARG A 887 6.51 -8.41 -2.20
N PRO A 888 7.85 -8.52 -2.22
CA PRO A 888 8.61 -8.37 -3.46
C PRO A 888 8.10 -9.34 -4.52
N ALA A 889 7.83 -8.85 -5.73
CA ALA A 889 7.43 -9.71 -6.83
C ALA A 889 8.57 -10.70 -7.12
N THR A 890 8.35 -11.98 -6.81
CA THR A 890 9.16 -13.05 -7.39
C THR A 890 8.87 -13.03 -8.89
N THR A 891 9.87 -12.66 -9.69
CA THR A 891 9.84 -12.89 -11.14
C THR A 891 9.95 -14.39 -11.38
N SER A 892 8.86 -15.09 -11.13
CA SER A 892 8.61 -16.44 -11.61
C SER A 892 7.80 -16.27 -12.89
N GLU A 893 8.49 -16.10 -14.01
CA GLU A 893 7.92 -16.48 -15.30
C GLU A 893 7.69 -18.00 -15.24
N GLU A 894 6.52 -18.42 -14.75
CA GLU A 894 6.01 -19.76 -14.95
C GLU A 894 5.82 -19.98 -16.45
N THR A 895 6.85 -20.55 -17.07
CA THR A 895 6.70 -21.23 -18.34
C THR A 895 5.85 -22.48 -18.09
N PRO A 896 4.77 -22.71 -18.86
CA PRO A 896 3.89 -23.85 -18.64
C PRO A 896 4.63 -25.14 -18.98
N HIS A 897 5.07 -25.88 -17.97
CA HIS A 897 5.48 -27.27 -18.14
C HIS A 897 4.24 -28.16 -18.26
N PRO A 898 4.23 -29.13 -19.19
CA PRO A 898 3.09 -30.00 -19.40
C PRO A 898 2.84 -30.90 -18.17
N PRO A 899 1.58 -31.32 -17.94
CA PRO A 899 1.20 -32.06 -16.74
C PRO A 899 1.90 -33.41 -16.76
N THR A 900 2.80 -33.64 -15.80
CA THR A 900 3.35 -34.97 -15.57
C THR A 900 2.43 -35.69 -14.60
N GLU A 901 1.91 -36.83 -15.06
CA GLU A 901 1.00 -37.71 -14.35
C GLU A 901 1.41 -37.99 -12.89
N ALA A 902 0.39 -38.06 -12.04
CA ALA A 902 0.47 -38.49 -10.66
C ALA A 902 1.17 -39.86 -10.53
N ALA A 903 2.43 -39.83 -10.08
CA ALA A 903 3.11 -41.01 -9.58
C ALA A 903 2.79 -41.19 -8.09
N ARG A 904 2.27 -42.37 -7.75
CA ARG A 904 2.10 -42.86 -6.37
C ARG A 904 3.42 -42.80 -5.58
N PRO A 905 3.35 -42.65 -4.24
CA PRO A 905 4.54 -42.39 -3.42
C PRO A 905 5.50 -43.58 -3.45
N THR A 906 6.77 -43.29 -3.78
CA THR A 906 7.89 -44.23 -3.61
C THR A 906 8.64 -43.84 -2.33
N PRO A 907 9.03 -44.77 -1.44
CA PRO A 907 9.76 -44.45 -0.22
C PRO A 907 11.21 -44.13 -0.56
N GLY A 908 11.66 -42.92 -0.19
CA GLY A 908 13.01 -42.43 -0.44
C GLY A 908 13.03 -41.01 -1.00
N HIS A 909 12.45 -40.05 -0.27
CA HIS A 909 12.67 -38.62 -0.55
C HIS A 909 13.87 -38.14 0.27
N ASP A 910 14.68 -37.30 -0.37
CA ASP A 910 15.87 -36.66 0.19
C ASP A 910 15.53 -35.94 1.50
N ARG A 911 15.99 -36.48 2.64
CA ARG A 911 15.72 -35.93 3.99
C ARG A 911 16.14 -34.47 4.07
N VAL A 912 17.21 -34.09 3.37
CA VAL A 912 17.71 -32.72 3.34
C VAL A 912 16.68 -31.80 2.67
N ALA A 913 16.08 -32.19 1.55
CA ALA A 913 15.03 -31.40 0.90
C ALA A 913 13.80 -31.22 1.82
N GLN A 914 13.40 -32.25 2.56
CA GLN A 914 12.28 -32.14 3.50
C GLN A 914 12.58 -31.22 4.69
N LEU A 915 13.83 -31.19 5.16
CA LEU A 915 14.28 -30.27 6.19
C LEU A 915 14.37 -28.84 5.65
N VAL A 916 14.87 -28.65 4.43
CA VAL A 916 14.86 -27.34 3.74
C VAL A 916 13.43 -26.81 3.65
N ASP A 917 12.47 -27.61 3.17
CA ASP A 917 11.06 -27.19 3.08
C ASP A 917 10.47 -26.83 4.45
N THR A 918 10.78 -27.62 5.48
CA THR A 918 10.26 -27.40 6.84
C THR A 918 10.83 -26.11 7.44
N VAL A 919 12.11 -25.84 7.23
CA VAL A 919 12.80 -24.64 7.71
C VAL A 919 12.38 -23.41 6.90
N ALA A 920 12.29 -23.52 5.57
CA ALA A 920 11.80 -22.47 4.68
C ALA A 920 10.38 -22.01 5.07
N LEU A 921 9.51 -22.98 5.39
CA LEU A 921 8.14 -22.72 5.86
C LEU A 921 8.11 -22.02 7.23
N LEU A 922 8.97 -22.43 8.17
CA LEU A 922 9.06 -21.83 9.51
C LEU A 922 9.65 -20.40 9.49
N LEU A 923 10.63 -20.16 8.62
CA LEU A 923 11.29 -18.86 8.46
C LEU A 923 10.58 -17.93 7.47
N GLY A 924 9.62 -18.45 6.69
CA GLY A 924 8.89 -17.70 5.68
C GLY A 924 9.73 -17.30 4.46
N VAL A 925 10.81 -18.04 4.17
CA VAL A 925 11.73 -17.82 3.05
C VAL A 925 11.49 -18.85 1.94
N ASP A 926 11.82 -18.51 0.69
CA ASP A 926 11.49 -19.36 -0.47
C ASP A 926 12.47 -20.54 -0.67
N ASP A 927 13.72 -20.42 -0.20
CA ASP A 927 14.75 -21.47 -0.21
C ASP A 927 15.75 -21.24 0.93
N VAL A 928 16.37 -22.30 1.44
CA VAL A 928 17.36 -22.27 2.51
C VAL A 928 18.58 -23.07 2.10
N ALA A 929 19.70 -22.38 1.89
CA ALA A 929 20.98 -23.05 1.67
C ALA A 929 21.28 -23.96 2.87
N THR A 930 21.75 -25.18 2.60
CA THR A 930 21.80 -26.24 3.62
C THR A 930 22.80 -25.96 4.73
N ASP A 931 23.81 -25.13 4.47
CA ASP A 931 24.85 -24.68 5.40
C ASP A 931 24.60 -23.27 5.96
N ALA A 932 23.52 -22.59 5.54
CA ALA A 932 23.19 -21.27 6.07
C ALA A 932 22.77 -21.36 7.54
N SER A 933 23.25 -20.40 8.34
CA SER A 933 22.81 -20.30 9.72
C SER A 933 21.34 -19.86 9.75
N LEU A 934 20.48 -20.66 10.38
CA LEU A 934 19.06 -20.34 10.52
C LEU A 934 18.87 -19.07 11.34
N TYR A 935 19.81 -18.75 12.23
CA TYR A 935 19.82 -17.52 13.00
C TYR A 935 20.06 -16.27 12.14
N ASP A 936 20.96 -16.36 11.15
CA ASP A 936 21.19 -15.28 10.18
C ASP A 936 19.96 -15.09 9.26
N LEU A 937 19.17 -16.17 9.11
CA LEU A 937 17.89 -16.19 8.41
C LEU A 937 16.70 -15.83 9.32
N GLY A 938 16.95 -15.40 10.57
CA GLY A 938 15.92 -14.87 11.45
C GLY A 938 15.24 -15.88 12.39
N ALA A 939 15.75 -17.11 12.51
CA ALA A 939 15.27 -18.07 13.51
C ALA A 939 15.46 -17.53 14.93
N ASP A 940 14.45 -17.67 15.78
CA ASP A 940 14.55 -17.46 17.23
C ASP A 940 14.36 -18.78 18.01
N SER A 941 14.57 -18.75 19.33
CA SER A 941 14.47 -19.96 20.16
C SER A 941 13.08 -20.60 20.15
N LEU A 942 12.01 -19.83 19.91
CA LEU A 942 10.65 -20.39 19.78
C LEU A 942 10.47 -21.11 18.45
N MET A 943 10.98 -20.52 17.36
CA MET A 943 10.99 -21.17 16.04
C MET A 943 11.84 -22.44 16.03
N LEU A 944 12.94 -22.48 16.77
CA LEU A 944 13.77 -23.68 16.88
C LEU A 944 13.13 -24.77 17.74
N LEU A 945 12.35 -24.42 18.77
CA LEU A 945 11.54 -25.38 19.52
C LEU A 945 10.41 -25.95 18.64
N GLU A 946 9.77 -25.11 17.83
CA GLU A 946 8.77 -25.56 16.87
C GLU A 946 9.39 -26.43 15.75
N LEU A 947 10.61 -26.10 15.33
CA LEU A 947 11.39 -26.92 14.39
C LEU A 947 11.73 -28.28 15.00
N ALA A 948 12.17 -28.33 16.26
CA ALA A 948 12.46 -29.58 16.97
C ALA A 948 11.21 -30.47 17.08
N ASP A 949 10.05 -29.91 17.45
CA ASP A 949 8.77 -30.64 17.52
C ASP A 949 8.35 -31.18 16.14
N ARG A 950 8.49 -30.38 15.08
CA ARG A 950 8.23 -30.84 13.70
C ARG A 950 9.21 -31.93 13.24
N ILE A 951 10.47 -31.87 13.67
CA ILE A 951 11.47 -32.91 13.40
C ILE A 951 11.10 -34.21 14.13
N GLU A 952 10.69 -34.13 15.39
CA GLU A 952 10.24 -35.29 16.17
C GLU A 952 9.01 -35.94 15.54
N GLN A 953 7.99 -35.14 15.18
CA GLN A 953 6.78 -35.64 14.53
C GLN A 953 7.04 -36.30 13.17
N ARG A 954 8.00 -35.77 12.41
CA ARG A 954 8.25 -36.21 11.02
C ARG A 954 9.29 -37.31 10.89
N PHE A 955 10.32 -37.29 11.74
CA PHE A 955 11.46 -38.21 11.68
C PHE A 955 11.56 -39.14 12.90
N GLY A 956 10.73 -38.94 13.93
CA GLY A 956 10.72 -39.75 15.15
C GLY A 956 11.94 -39.53 16.05
N VAL A 957 12.65 -38.43 15.87
CA VAL A 957 13.88 -38.09 16.61
C VAL A 957 13.64 -36.87 17.47
N ASP A 958 13.72 -37.04 18.79
CA ASP A 958 13.70 -35.96 19.76
C ASP A 958 15.06 -35.24 19.79
N LEU A 959 15.04 -33.95 19.41
CA LEU A 959 16.19 -33.05 19.43
C LEU A 959 15.94 -31.89 20.39
N ASP A 960 16.68 -31.89 21.49
CA ASP A 960 16.66 -30.77 22.45
C ASP A 960 17.33 -29.51 21.86
N LEU A 961 16.79 -28.34 22.19
CA LEU A 961 17.28 -27.02 21.78
C LEU A 961 18.77 -26.82 22.06
N SER A 962 19.31 -27.38 23.15
CA SER A 962 20.72 -27.23 23.50
C SER A 962 21.70 -27.82 22.47
N ARG A 963 21.20 -28.74 21.61
CA ARG A 963 21.99 -29.40 20.58
C ARG A 963 22.18 -28.56 19.33
N PHE A 964 21.34 -27.54 19.15
CA PHE A 964 21.51 -26.59 18.06
C PHE A 964 22.65 -25.62 18.41
N SER A 965 23.66 -25.63 17.55
CA SER A 965 24.82 -24.76 17.68
C SER A 965 24.47 -23.30 17.43
N HIS A 966 25.40 -22.40 17.77
CA HIS A 966 25.31 -20.96 17.43
C HIS A 966 25.17 -20.66 15.93
N ARG A 967 25.40 -21.65 15.05
CA ARG A 967 25.24 -21.56 13.58
C ARG A 967 24.36 -22.68 13.04
N VAL A 968 23.35 -23.12 13.80
CA VAL A 968 22.41 -24.17 13.40
C VAL A 968 21.98 -24.00 11.93
N SER A 969 22.06 -25.08 11.17
CA SER A 969 21.77 -25.14 9.74
C SER A 969 21.04 -26.45 9.40
N VAL A 970 20.47 -26.55 8.19
CA VAL A 970 19.81 -27.79 7.75
C VAL A 970 20.79 -28.97 7.71
N ALA A 971 22.05 -28.74 7.33
CA ALA A 971 23.11 -29.73 7.32
C ALA A 971 23.44 -30.24 8.74
N GLU A 972 23.50 -29.33 9.72
CA GLU A 972 23.69 -29.69 11.13
C GLU A 972 22.53 -30.55 11.66
N ILE A 973 21.30 -30.13 11.40
CA ILE A 973 20.09 -30.85 11.82
C ILE A 973 20.05 -32.25 11.21
N SER A 974 20.35 -32.36 9.90
CA SER A 974 20.44 -33.64 9.21
C SER A 974 21.48 -34.57 9.87
N GLY A 975 22.64 -34.03 10.24
CA GLY A 975 23.69 -34.77 10.96
C GLY A 975 23.29 -35.18 12.38
N LEU A 976 22.55 -34.34 13.10
CA LEU A 976 22.01 -34.66 14.42
C LEU A 976 20.98 -35.81 14.36
N ILE A 977 20.15 -35.84 13.32
CA ILE A 977 19.21 -36.94 13.06
C ILE A 977 19.96 -38.23 12.75
N ASP A 978 21.03 -38.20 11.93
CA ASP A 978 21.88 -39.36 11.66
C ASP A 978 22.53 -39.92 12.93
N ALA A 979 23.09 -39.03 13.75
CA ALA A 979 23.73 -39.41 15.00
C ALA A 979 22.75 -39.98 16.03
N ALA A 980 21.49 -39.52 16.02
CA ALA A 980 20.42 -40.06 16.86
C ALA A 980 19.95 -41.44 16.36
N ALA A 981 19.76 -41.61 15.04
CA ALA A 981 19.39 -42.89 14.43
C ALA A 981 20.47 -43.98 14.65
N ALA A 982 21.75 -43.59 14.73
CA ALA A 982 22.85 -44.51 15.06
C ALA A 982 22.91 -44.92 16.55
N ARG A 983 22.21 -44.22 17.45
CA ARG A 983 22.23 -44.43 18.91
C ARG A 983 21.11 -45.32 19.44
N ASP A 984 20.12 -45.67 18.62
CA ASP A 984 18.89 -46.41 18.99
C ASP A 984 19.09 -47.92 19.32
N ALA A 985 20.32 -48.32 19.66
CA ALA A 985 20.69 -49.70 19.96
C ALA A 985 21.08 -49.97 21.43
N ARG A 986 20.81 -49.07 22.40
CA ARG A 986 21.02 -49.37 23.84
C ARG A 986 19.95 -48.78 24.76
N PRO A 987 19.50 -49.53 25.78
CA PRO A 987 18.43 -49.10 26.68
C PRO A 987 18.91 -48.08 27.71
N THR A 988 17.96 -47.23 28.09
CA THR A 988 17.99 -46.17 29.09
C THR A 988 18.19 -46.71 30.52
N ALA A 989 19.24 -46.22 31.21
CA ALA A 989 19.42 -46.42 32.64
C ALA A 989 20.02 -45.16 33.30
N SER A 990 19.18 -44.47 34.09
CA SER A 990 19.37 -43.77 35.38
C SER A 990 20.72 -43.17 35.87
N ASP A 991 21.79 -43.05 35.09
CA ASP A 991 23.03 -42.36 35.54
C ASP A 991 23.82 -41.78 34.35
N ALA A 992 23.16 -40.96 33.54
CA ALA A 992 23.78 -40.40 32.34
C ALA A 992 24.98 -39.50 32.71
N PRO A 993 26.15 -39.66 32.07
CA PRO A 993 27.26 -38.73 32.22
C PRO A 993 26.82 -37.33 31.78
N VAL A 994 27.31 -36.29 32.47
CA VAL A 994 27.05 -34.88 32.11
C VAL A 994 27.41 -34.69 30.63
N GLN A 995 26.44 -34.23 29.84
CA GLN A 995 26.64 -34.02 28.41
C GLN A 995 27.28 -32.64 28.19
N VAL A 996 28.40 -32.64 27.49
CA VAL A 996 29.12 -31.44 27.05
C VAL A 996 28.79 -31.23 25.58
N GLU A 997 28.17 -30.09 25.28
CA GLU A 997 27.80 -29.71 23.92
C GLU A 997 28.97 -28.95 23.27
N VAL A 998 29.45 -29.40 22.12
CA VAL A 998 30.56 -28.73 21.41
C VAL A 998 29.97 -27.90 20.28
N TRP A 999 29.79 -26.60 20.52
CA TRP A 999 29.23 -25.68 19.52
C TRP A 999 30.25 -25.19 18.49
N GLN A 1000 31.54 -25.29 18.81
CA GLN A 1000 32.61 -24.91 17.91
C GLN A 1000 33.83 -25.80 18.14
N ARG A 1001 34.35 -26.42 17.09
CA ARG A 1001 35.63 -27.14 17.13
C ARG A 1001 36.72 -26.24 16.58
N GLY A 1002 37.73 -25.94 17.39
CA GLY A 1002 38.94 -25.27 16.93
C GLY A 1002 39.84 -26.22 16.15
N VAL A 1003 40.92 -25.69 15.57
CA VAL A 1003 41.98 -26.51 14.96
C VAL A 1003 42.65 -27.41 16.00
N ASP A 1004 43.18 -28.56 15.59
CA ASP A 1004 43.83 -29.53 16.48
C ASP A 1004 44.90 -28.85 17.38
N GLY A 1005 44.79 -29.05 18.69
CA GLY A 1005 45.67 -28.41 19.68
C GLY A 1005 45.21 -27.04 20.20
N SER A 1006 44.03 -26.55 19.80
CA SER A 1006 43.43 -25.31 20.34
C SER A 1006 43.01 -25.48 21.80
N ASP A 1007 43.12 -24.39 22.58
CA ASP A 1007 42.58 -24.34 23.94
C ASP A 1007 41.06 -24.58 23.93
N VAL A 1008 40.57 -25.22 25.00
CA VAL A 1008 39.17 -25.59 25.18
C VAL A 1008 38.52 -24.59 26.14
N LEU A 1009 37.54 -23.83 25.67
CA LEU A 1009 36.73 -22.94 26.49
C LEU A 1009 35.41 -23.62 26.85
N CYS A 1010 35.17 -23.83 28.14
CA CYS A 1010 33.89 -24.31 28.63
C CYS A 1010 33.03 -23.18 29.18
N LEU A 1011 31.82 -23.00 28.62
CA LEU A 1011 30.79 -22.08 29.11
C LEU A 1011 29.75 -22.84 29.94
N VAL A 1012 29.58 -22.45 31.20
CA VAL A 1012 28.62 -23.10 32.09
C VAL A 1012 27.29 -22.35 32.10
N HIS A 1013 26.17 -23.07 32.01
CA HIS A 1013 24.83 -22.48 31.99
C HIS A 1013 24.56 -21.43 33.10
N PRO A 1014 23.74 -20.40 32.82
CA PRO A 1014 23.21 -19.48 33.80
C PRO A 1014 22.14 -20.15 34.69
N VAL A 1015 21.51 -19.37 35.58
CA VAL A 1015 20.61 -19.91 36.61
C VAL A 1015 19.42 -20.69 36.02
N GLY A 1016 18.90 -20.26 34.87
CA GLY A 1016 17.81 -20.94 34.16
C GLY A 1016 18.19 -22.26 33.47
N GLY A 1017 19.48 -22.60 33.40
CA GLY A 1017 19.97 -23.88 32.89
C GLY A 1017 20.23 -23.97 31.39
N ASP A 1018 19.65 -23.09 30.59
CA ASP A 1018 19.80 -23.07 29.13
C ASP A 1018 21.04 -22.28 28.67
N ILE A 1019 21.65 -22.70 27.57
CA ILE A 1019 22.93 -22.19 27.07
C ILE A 1019 22.81 -21.24 25.87
N GLN A 1020 21.60 -20.98 25.34
CA GLN A 1020 21.37 -20.16 24.14
C GLN A 1020 21.80 -18.69 24.30
N ALA A 1021 21.80 -18.18 25.53
CA ALA A 1021 22.30 -16.85 25.84
C ALA A 1021 23.79 -16.63 25.47
N TYR A 1022 24.58 -17.69 25.34
CA TYR A 1022 25.99 -17.59 24.95
C TYR A 1022 26.22 -17.44 23.45
N ARG A 1023 25.19 -17.58 22.60
CA ARG A 1023 25.34 -17.52 21.13
C ARG A 1023 26.13 -16.30 20.65
N PRO A 1024 25.84 -15.05 21.08
CA PRO A 1024 26.60 -13.89 20.63
C PRO A 1024 28.09 -13.95 21.02
N LEU A 1025 28.40 -14.52 22.20
CA LEU A 1025 29.77 -14.68 22.67
C LEU A 1025 30.53 -15.73 21.85
N VAL A 1026 29.89 -16.89 21.56
CA VAL A 1026 30.51 -17.94 20.74
C VAL A 1026 30.80 -17.42 19.33
N SER A 1027 29.83 -16.72 18.71
CA SER A 1027 30.03 -16.09 17.40
C SER A 1027 31.21 -15.11 17.36
N ALA A 1028 31.44 -14.36 18.44
CA ALA A 1028 32.51 -13.38 18.52
C ALA A 1028 33.92 -13.99 18.73
N LEU A 1029 34.01 -15.25 19.18
CA LEU A 1029 35.30 -15.92 19.40
C LEU A 1029 35.96 -16.39 18.10
N GLY A 1030 35.15 -16.72 17.07
CA GLY A 1030 35.60 -17.32 15.82
C GLY A 1030 36.35 -18.65 16.01
N ASP A 1031 36.81 -19.29 14.94
CA ASP A 1031 37.29 -20.70 14.91
C ASP A 1031 38.62 -20.99 15.67
N ARG A 1032 39.08 -20.08 16.54
CA ARG A 1032 40.39 -20.15 17.22
C ARG A 1032 40.41 -21.02 18.47
N LEU A 1033 39.24 -21.36 19.03
CA LEU A 1033 39.09 -22.16 20.24
C LEU A 1033 38.11 -23.30 19.99
N THR A 1034 38.29 -24.40 20.71
CA THR A 1034 37.21 -25.36 20.87
C THR A 1034 36.30 -24.84 21.97
N VAL A 1035 35.05 -24.50 21.63
CA VAL A 1035 34.07 -23.97 22.57
C VAL A 1035 33.06 -25.05 22.90
N CYS A 1036 33.03 -25.44 24.17
CA CYS A 1036 32.08 -26.38 24.70
C CYS A 1036 31.19 -25.72 25.76
N LEU A 1037 29.97 -26.22 25.89
CA LEU A 1037 28.95 -25.66 26.76
C LEU A 1037 28.31 -26.78 27.58
N ILE A 1038 27.94 -26.47 28.81
CA ILE A 1038 27.19 -27.39 29.67
C ILE A 1038 25.83 -26.78 29.93
N ALA A 1039 24.79 -27.36 29.34
CA ALA A 1039 23.41 -27.14 29.75
C ALA A 1039 23.13 -27.91 31.04
N ASP A 1040 22.23 -27.40 31.88
CA ASP A 1040 21.91 -28.08 33.14
C ASP A 1040 21.21 -29.43 32.88
N PRO A 1041 21.73 -30.57 33.38
CA PRO A 1041 21.05 -31.86 33.29
C PRO A 1041 19.62 -31.86 33.87
N ALA A 1042 19.30 -30.91 34.75
CA ALA A 1042 17.98 -30.71 35.33
C ALA A 1042 16.91 -30.38 34.26
N LEU A 1043 17.28 -29.79 33.12
CA LEU A 1043 16.34 -29.51 32.02
C LEU A 1043 15.74 -30.80 31.42
N ARG A 1044 16.47 -31.92 31.52
CA ARG A 1044 16.09 -33.21 30.91
C ARG A 1044 15.58 -34.25 31.91
N THR A 1045 15.44 -33.90 33.18
CA THR A 1045 15.02 -34.86 34.22
C THR A 1045 13.55 -34.70 34.61
N ALA A 1046 12.89 -35.83 34.86
CA ALA A 1046 11.49 -35.87 35.27
C ALA A 1046 11.25 -35.12 36.60
N PRO A 1047 10.06 -34.52 36.80
CA PRO A 1047 9.75 -33.76 38.01
C PRO A 1047 9.87 -34.62 39.29
N GLY A 1048 10.44 -34.06 40.36
CA GLY A 1048 10.44 -34.67 41.70
C GLY A 1048 11.79 -35.24 42.19
N ARG A 1049 12.88 -35.11 41.43
CA ARG A 1049 14.23 -35.50 41.88
C ARG A 1049 14.85 -34.36 42.71
N PRO A 1050 15.47 -34.63 43.88
CA PRO A 1050 16.10 -33.60 44.68
C PRO A 1050 17.30 -32.97 43.96
N ALA A 1051 17.50 -31.66 44.13
CA ALA A 1051 18.62 -30.93 43.54
C ALA A 1051 19.96 -31.47 44.07
N GLU A 1052 20.88 -31.78 43.14
CA GLU A 1052 22.23 -32.23 43.48
C GLU A 1052 23.01 -31.12 44.20
N PRO A 1053 23.79 -31.44 45.26
CA PRO A 1053 24.64 -30.48 45.94
C PRO A 1053 25.59 -29.76 44.98
N PHE A 1054 25.79 -28.46 45.19
CA PHE A 1054 26.53 -27.58 44.29
C PHE A 1054 27.97 -28.07 44.04
N ALA A 1055 28.67 -28.53 45.07
CA ALA A 1055 30.05 -29.03 44.95
C ALA A 1055 30.17 -30.34 44.14
N ASP A 1056 29.21 -31.26 44.32
CA ASP A 1056 29.19 -32.53 43.60
C ASP A 1056 28.93 -32.30 42.10
N ARG A 1057 28.05 -31.34 41.79
CA ARG A 1057 27.80 -30.89 40.41
C ARG A 1057 29.04 -30.27 39.77
N ALA A 1058 29.78 -29.43 40.51
CA ALA A 1058 31.05 -28.86 40.04
C ALA A 1058 32.06 -29.93 39.64
N ALA A 1059 32.19 -30.98 40.46
CA ALA A 1059 33.12 -32.09 40.22
C ALA A 1059 32.74 -32.86 38.95
N ARG A 1060 31.44 -33.16 38.76
CA ARG A 1060 30.95 -33.85 37.56
C ARG A 1060 31.10 -33.02 36.28
N TYR A 1061 30.84 -31.71 36.35
CA TYR A 1061 31.03 -30.82 35.20
C TYR A 1061 32.51 -30.77 34.81
N LEU A 1062 33.42 -30.65 35.79
CA LEU A 1062 34.85 -30.64 35.54
C LEU A 1062 35.34 -31.97 34.94
N GLU A 1063 34.85 -33.11 35.44
CA GLU A 1063 35.18 -34.43 34.90
C GLU A 1063 34.75 -34.57 33.44
N ALA A 1064 33.51 -34.19 33.12
CA ALA A 1064 32.98 -34.28 31.77
C ALA A 1064 33.73 -33.38 30.76
N VAL A 1065 34.06 -32.15 31.17
CA VAL A 1065 34.84 -31.22 30.32
C VAL A 1065 36.26 -31.71 30.12
N ARG A 1066 36.89 -32.30 31.15
CA ARG A 1066 38.23 -32.89 31.02
C ARG A 1066 38.26 -34.10 30.10
N ALA A 1067 37.20 -34.91 30.08
CA ALA A 1067 37.07 -36.00 29.13
C ALA A 1067 37.04 -35.48 27.68
N GLU A 1068 36.33 -34.37 27.41
CA GLU A 1068 36.31 -33.74 26.08
C GLU A 1068 37.66 -33.07 25.74
N GLN A 1069 38.29 -32.44 26.74
CA GLN A 1069 39.60 -31.79 26.57
C GLN A 1069 40.71 -32.80 26.23
N ALA A 1070 40.67 -34.01 26.81
CA ALA A 1070 41.66 -35.06 26.56
C ALA A 1070 41.77 -35.44 25.07
N GLY A 1071 40.69 -35.24 24.29
CA GLY A 1071 40.68 -35.42 22.83
C GLY A 1071 41.27 -34.25 22.03
N SER A 1072 41.34 -33.04 22.60
CA SER A 1072 41.72 -31.80 21.88
C SER A 1072 43.17 -31.35 22.14
N GLY A 1073 43.80 -31.77 23.23
CA GLY A 1073 45.21 -31.49 23.56
C GLY A 1073 45.55 -30.06 24.02
N GLY A 1074 44.61 -29.11 23.96
CA GLY A 1074 44.77 -27.73 24.43
C GLY A 1074 44.52 -27.51 25.92
N ARG A 1075 44.78 -26.29 26.42
CA ARG A 1075 44.57 -25.91 27.83
C ARG A 1075 43.09 -25.63 28.11
N LEU A 1076 42.66 -25.84 29.36
CA LEU A 1076 41.28 -25.59 29.77
C LEU A 1076 41.06 -24.14 30.21
N LEU A 1077 40.09 -23.48 29.59
CA LEU A 1077 39.54 -22.19 29.98
C LEU A 1077 38.11 -22.39 30.48
N LEU A 1078 37.73 -21.73 31.57
CA LEU A 1078 36.39 -21.83 32.15
C LEU A 1078 35.72 -20.45 32.12
N ALA A 1079 34.45 -20.39 31.76
CA ALA A 1079 33.65 -19.19 31.89
C ALA A 1079 32.22 -19.51 32.30
N GLY A 1080 31.58 -18.54 32.93
CA GLY A 1080 30.18 -18.66 33.29
C GLY A 1080 29.55 -17.30 33.55
N TRP A 1081 28.26 -17.22 33.26
CA TRP A 1081 27.39 -16.07 33.46
C TRP A 1081 26.41 -16.35 34.59
N SER A 1082 26.19 -15.36 35.47
CA SER A 1082 25.25 -15.48 36.58
C SER A 1082 25.61 -16.69 37.49
N PHE A 1083 24.66 -17.60 37.76
CA PHE A 1083 24.92 -18.90 38.45
C PHE A 1083 26.12 -19.66 37.87
N GLY A 1084 26.27 -19.67 36.55
CA GLY A 1084 27.36 -20.37 35.86
C GLY A 1084 28.73 -19.86 36.25
N ALA A 1085 28.84 -18.58 36.65
CA ALA A 1085 30.08 -18.00 37.12
C ALA A 1085 30.54 -18.61 38.46
N TRP A 1086 29.61 -18.82 39.40
CA TRP A 1086 29.90 -19.54 40.65
C TRP A 1086 30.30 -21.00 40.39
N MET A 1087 29.69 -21.62 39.38
CA MET A 1087 30.05 -22.96 38.96
C MET A 1087 31.45 -23.03 38.36
N ALA A 1088 31.76 -22.18 37.39
CA ALA A 1088 33.07 -22.10 36.77
C ALA A 1088 34.18 -21.81 37.80
N LEU A 1089 33.92 -20.94 38.78
CA LEU A 1089 34.82 -20.68 39.91
C LEU A 1089 35.06 -21.93 40.77
N SER A 1090 34.00 -22.68 41.06
CA SER A 1090 34.10 -23.91 41.86
C SER A 1090 34.80 -25.05 41.09
N MET A 1091 34.57 -25.16 39.79
CA MET A 1091 35.30 -26.07 38.89
C MET A 1091 36.79 -25.71 38.82
N ALA A 1092 37.13 -24.42 38.72
CA ALA A 1092 38.52 -23.97 38.74
C ALA A 1092 39.23 -24.30 40.07
N ALA A 1093 38.51 -24.20 41.19
CA ALA A 1093 39.08 -24.51 42.51
C ALA A 1093 39.34 -26.00 42.67
N LEU A 1094 38.43 -26.86 42.22
CA LEU A 1094 38.63 -28.31 42.17
C LEU A 1094 39.78 -28.69 41.22
N ALA A 1095 39.92 -27.96 40.10
CA ALA A 1095 41.04 -28.14 39.18
C ALA A 1095 42.40 -27.80 39.84
N GLU A 1096 42.46 -26.74 40.67
CA GLU A 1096 43.62 -26.42 41.50
C GLU A 1096 43.88 -27.46 42.59
N GLU A 1097 42.85 -27.98 43.25
CA GLU A 1097 42.99 -29.02 44.28
C GLU A 1097 43.59 -30.32 43.70
N HIS A 1098 43.21 -30.65 42.46
CA HIS A 1098 43.76 -31.79 41.72
C HIS A 1098 45.09 -31.49 40.99
N ASP A 1099 45.77 -30.41 41.35
CA ASP A 1099 47.05 -29.96 40.79
C ASP A 1099 47.11 -29.76 39.27
N LEU A 1100 45.96 -29.44 38.67
CA LEU A 1100 45.77 -29.23 37.23
C LEU A 1100 44.94 -27.95 37.01
N PRO A 1101 45.48 -26.76 37.34
CA PRO A 1101 44.73 -25.50 37.27
C PRO A 1101 44.26 -25.18 35.84
N ALA A 1102 43.11 -24.52 35.74
CA ALA A 1102 42.65 -23.97 34.46
C ALA A 1102 43.61 -22.84 34.01
N ALA A 1103 43.75 -22.66 32.69
CA ALA A 1103 44.58 -21.62 32.11
C ALA A 1103 43.97 -20.22 32.22
N GLY A 1104 42.65 -20.13 32.47
CA GLY A 1104 41.92 -18.88 32.66
C GLY A 1104 40.48 -19.13 33.12
N LEU A 1105 39.97 -18.20 33.93
CA LEU A 1105 38.59 -18.18 34.43
C LEU A 1105 37.95 -16.82 34.09
N TYR A 1106 36.76 -16.82 33.48
CA TYR A 1106 36.03 -15.60 33.12
C TYR A 1106 34.65 -15.60 33.78
N LEU A 1107 34.45 -14.68 34.72
CA LEU A 1107 33.21 -14.54 35.49
C LEU A 1107 32.39 -13.39 34.90
N LEU A 1108 31.24 -13.71 34.31
CA LEU A 1108 30.35 -12.74 33.67
C LEU A 1108 29.18 -12.44 34.61
N ASP A 1109 29.11 -11.21 35.11
CA ASP A 1109 28.13 -10.71 36.07
C ASP A 1109 27.78 -11.73 37.19
N PRO A 1110 28.77 -12.23 37.94
CA PRO A 1110 28.53 -13.23 38.97
C PRO A 1110 27.71 -12.65 40.13
N PRO A 1111 26.81 -13.44 40.75
CA PRO A 1111 26.19 -13.06 42.01
C PRO A 1111 27.25 -12.77 43.08
N PRO A 1112 27.07 -11.77 43.97
CA PRO A 1112 28.06 -11.41 44.99
C PRO A 1112 28.38 -12.59 45.92
N PRO A 1113 29.61 -12.77 46.44
CA PRO A 1113 29.99 -13.93 47.25
C PRO A 1113 29.10 -14.23 48.47
N GLY A 1114 28.39 -13.22 49.00
CA GLY A 1114 27.42 -13.34 50.09
C GLY A 1114 25.95 -13.60 49.66
N ALA A 1115 25.68 -13.76 48.36
CA ALA A 1115 24.32 -13.83 47.82
C ALA A 1115 23.49 -15.01 48.33
N GLY A 1116 24.10 -16.09 48.85
CA GLY A 1116 23.38 -17.28 49.29
C GLY A 1116 22.25 -17.02 50.31
N ALA A 1117 22.42 -16.03 51.20
CA ALA A 1117 21.37 -15.64 52.15
C ALA A 1117 20.22 -14.84 51.51
N ALA A 1118 20.51 -14.02 50.49
CA ALA A 1118 19.53 -13.27 49.72
C ALA A 1118 18.78 -14.16 48.72
N VAL A 1119 19.47 -15.16 48.16
CA VAL A 1119 18.92 -16.19 47.27
C VAL A 1119 17.90 -17.07 48.00
N ALA A 1120 18.10 -17.35 49.30
CA ALA A 1120 17.15 -18.09 50.12
C ALA A 1120 15.81 -17.35 50.35
N ALA A 1121 15.74 -16.04 50.05
CA ALA A 1121 14.56 -15.20 50.20
C ALA A 1121 13.79 -14.96 48.89
N TYR A 1122 14.25 -15.51 47.76
CA TYR A 1122 13.53 -15.44 46.48
C TYR A 1122 12.23 -16.25 46.54
N ASP A 1123 11.09 -15.62 46.24
CA ASP A 1123 9.79 -16.29 46.20
C ASP A 1123 9.46 -16.87 44.80
N ASP A 1124 8.52 -17.82 44.74
CA ASP A 1124 8.13 -18.48 43.48
C ASP A 1124 7.60 -17.48 42.42
N ARG A 1125 6.99 -16.36 42.83
CA ARG A 1125 6.44 -15.36 41.90
C ARG A 1125 7.53 -14.52 41.24
N GLN A 1126 8.62 -14.27 41.96
CA GLN A 1126 9.80 -13.58 41.45
C GLN A 1126 10.55 -14.43 40.42
N VAL A 1127 10.58 -15.75 40.61
CA VAL A 1127 11.14 -16.71 39.64
C VAL A 1127 10.30 -16.72 38.37
N ASP A 1128 8.98 -16.87 38.48
CA ASP A 1128 8.08 -16.89 37.30
C ASP A 1128 8.15 -15.59 36.48
N ALA A 1129 8.32 -14.44 37.13
CA ALA A 1129 8.43 -13.12 36.48
C ALA A 1129 9.72 -12.95 35.63
N VAL A 1130 10.83 -13.56 36.06
CA VAL A 1130 12.10 -13.56 35.30
C VAL A 1130 11.92 -14.35 33.99
N PHE A 1131 11.24 -15.50 34.02
CA PHE A 1131 11.12 -16.39 32.86
C PHE A 1131 10.09 -15.98 31.81
N VAL A 1132 9.00 -15.31 32.23
CA VAL A 1132 8.08 -14.65 31.28
C VAL A 1132 8.82 -13.63 30.41
N ARG A 1133 9.91 -13.04 30.93
CA ARG A 1133 10.73 -12.09 30.19
C ARG A 1133 11.79 -12.74 29.30
N GLU A 1134 12.46 -13.82 29.76
CA GLU A 1134 13.43 -14.60 28.95
C GLU A 1134 12.82 -15.14 27.65
N LEU A 1135 11.53 -15.51 27.68
CA LEU A 1135 10.79 -15.99 26.50
C LEU A 1135 10.17 -14.85 25.67
N GLY A 1136 10.60 -13.60 25.87
CA GLY A 1136 10.23 -12.45 25.03
C GLY A 1136 9.12 -11.55 25.57
N GLY A 1137 8.91 -11.48 26.89
CA GLY A 1137 7.92 -10.57 27.50
C GLY A 1137 6.47 -10.89 27.07
N ASN A 1138 5.67 -9.86 26.74
CA ASN A 1138 4.23 -9.94 26.42
C ASN A 1138 3.78 -10.96 25.33
N ARG A 1139 4.69 -11.77 24.76
CA ARG A 1139 4.40 -12.95 23.94
C ARG A 1139 3.95 -14.18 24.74
N ALA A 1140 4.06 -14.18 26.07
CA ALA A 1140 3.59 -15.29 26.92
C ALA A 1140 2.09 -15.64 26.74
N GLY A 1141 1.28 -14.70 26.22
CA GLY A 1141 -0.13 -14.93 25.89
C GLY A 1141 -0.40 -15.78 24.65
N GLY A 1142 0.64 -16.18 23.89
CA GLY A 1142 0.55 -16.93 22.64
C GLY A 1142 1.53 -18.11 22.50
N LEU A 1143 2.11 -18.59 23.60
CA LEU A 1143 3.00 -19.75 23.58
C LEU A 1143 2.26 -21.01 23.08
N SER A 1144 2.86 -21.73 22.12
CA SER A 1144 2.47 -23.09 21.73
C SER A 1144 2.54 -24.04 22.94
N GLY A 1145 1.97 -25.24 22.83
CA GLY A 1145 2.06 -26.27 23.88
C GLY A 1145 3.50 -26.56 24.31
N SER A 1146 4.42 -26.70 23.33
CA SER A 1146 5.85 -26.91 23.55
C SER A 1146 6.57 -25.72 24.20
N GLY A 1147 6.20 -24.49 23.83
CA GLY A 1147 6.76 -23.27 24.44
C GLY A 1147 6.41 -23.11 25.92
N ARG A 1148 5.21 -23.56 26.34
CA ARG A 1148 4.80 -23.57 27.76
C ARG A 1148 5.55 -24.64 28.56
N GLU A 1149 5.69 -25.84 28.01
CA GLU A 1149 6.42 -26.92 28.69
C GLU A 1149 7.91 -26.58 28.89
N TYR A 1150 8.53 -25.95 27.88
CA TYR A 1150 9.91 -25.46 27.99
C TYR A 1150 10.06 -24.34 29.03
N ALA A 1151 9.11 -23.39 29.08
CA ALA A 1151 9.07 -22.36 30.13
C ALA A 1151 9.02 -22.95 31.54
N GLU A 1152 8.18 -23.97 31.73
CA GLU A 1152 8.08 -24.66 33.01
C GLU A 1152 9.34 -25.46 33.36
N GLN A 1153 10.04 -26.04 32.36
CA GLN A 1153 11.34 -26.69 32.56
C GLN A 1153 12.40 -25.71 33.06
N LEU A 1154 12.52 -24.54 32.42
CA LEU A 1154 13.44 -23.47 32.85
C LEU A 1154 13.14 -22.98 34.27
N ALA A 1155 11.86 -22.74 34.59
CA ALA A 1155 11.44 -22.31 35.92
C ALA A 1155 11.73 -23.37 37.01
N ARG A 1156 11.59 -24.67 36.70
CA ARG A 1156 11.99 -25.75 37.61
C ARG A 1156 13.50 -25.82 37.80
N CYS A 1157 14.27 -25.73 36.72
CA CYS A 1157 15.73 -25.75 36.76
C CYS A 1157 16.27 -24.58 37.59
N CYS A 1158 15.75 -23.38 37.37
CA CYS A 1158 16.11 -22.19 38.13
C CYS A 1158 15.89 -22.35 39.63
N ARG A 1159 14.74 -22.87 40.06
CA ARG A 1159 14.47 -23.13 41.48
C ARG A 1159 15.45 -24.11 42.10
N ALA A 1160 15.77 -25.18 41.39
CA ALA A 1160 16.76 -26.15 41.84
C ALA A 1160 18.16 -25.51 41.98
N ASN A 1161 18.51 -24.61 41.05
CA ASN A 1161 19.81 -23.93 41.03
C ASN A 1161 19.94 -22.87 42.12
N LEU A 1162 18.91 -22.04 42.32
CA LEU A 1162 18.85 -21.09 43.44
C LEU A 1162 18.92 -21.83 44.79
N SER A 1163 18.21 -22.95 44.93
CA SER A 1163 18.26 -23.77 46.15
C SER A 1163 19.66 -24.37 46.39
N ALA A 1164 20.37 -24.77 45.35
CA ALA A 1164 21.74 -25.29 45.48
C ALA A 1164 22.75 -24.19 45.84
N MET A 1165 22.56 -22.96 45.33
CA MET A 1165 23.39 -21.80 45.69
C MET A 1165 23.21 -21.36 47.14
N ALA A 1166 21.98 -21.39 47.67
CA ALA A 1166 21.67 -20.88 49.01
C ALA A 1166 22.51 -21.53 50.13
N GLY A 1167 22.91 -22.79 49.94
CA GLY A 1167 23.74 -23.55 50.89
C GLY A 1167 25.24 -23.60 50.56
N HIS A 1168 25.70 -23.02 49.44
CA HIS A 1168 27.08 -23.14 48.99
C HIS A 1168 27.95 -21.95 49.43
N ARG A 1169 29.21 -22.22 49.80
CA ARG A 1169 30.21 -21.19 50.07
C ARG A 1169 31.25 -21.19 48.96
N LEU A 1170 31.50 -20.02 48.37
CA LEU A 1170 32.47 -19.90 47.29
C LEU A 1170 33.89 -20.26 47.75
N PRO A 1171 34.62 -21.07 46.98
CA PRO A 1171 36.01 -21.39 47.27
C PRO A 1171 36.94 -20.21 46.97
N ARG A 1172 38.23 -20.36 47.31
CA ARG A 1172 39.29 -19.38 47.00
C ARG A 1172 40.25 -19.97 45.97
N LEU A 1173 40.51 -19.22 44.90
CA LEU A 1173 41.53 -19.53 43.91
C LEU A 1173 42.88 -18.89 44.27
N SER A 1174 43.95 -19.58 43.91
CA SER A 1174 45.32 -19.14 44.18
C SER A 1174 46.22 -19.13 42.95
N ARG A 1175 45.89 -19.89 41.90
CA ARG A 1175 46.77 -20.12 40.74
C ARG A 1175 46.13 -19.79 39.39
N THR A 1176 44.81 -19.90 39.28
CA THR A 1176 44.05 -19.75 38.03
C THR A 1176 43.83 -18.26 37.71
N PRO A 1177 44.41 -17.71 36.63
CA PRO A 1177 44.17 -16.32 36.24
C PRO A 1177 42.68 -16.07 36.01
N SER A 1178 42.14 -15.01 36.61
CA SER A 1178 40.70 -14.77 36.62
C SER A 1178 40.37 -13.34 36.15
N SER A 1179 39.38 -13.22 35.27
CA SER A 1179 38.80 -11.94 34.82
C SER A 1179 37.35 -11.82 35.28
N LEU A 1180 37.01 -10.70 35.88
CA LEU A 1180 35.68 -10.41 36.42
C LEU A 1180 35.00 -9.33 35.59
N TRP A 1181 33.78 -9.56 35.11
CA TRP A 1181 32.98 -8.60 34.34
C TRP A 1181 31.72 -8.26 35.12
N ILE A 1182 31.46 -6.96 35.35
CA ILE A 1182 30.36 -6.46 36.19
C ILE A 1182 29.48 -5.53 35.35
N ALA A 1183 28.17 -5.80 35.31
CA ALA A 1183 27.18 -4.93 34.70
C ALA A 1183 26.83 -3.76 35.64
N GLU A 1184 26.78 -2.53 35.10
CA GLU A 1184 26.54 -1.33 35.91
C GLU A 1184 25.07 -0.91 36.02
N ARG A 1185 24.20 -1.41 35.13
CA ARG A 1185 22.78 -1.06 35.10
C ARG A 1185 21.92 -2.15 35.73
N THR A 1186 20.92 -1.73 36.49
CA THR A 1186 19.89 -2.63 37.01
C THR A 1186 18.81 -2.89 35.95
N VAL A 1187 18.28 -4.10 35.91
CA VAL A 1187 17.14 -4.44 35.05
C VAL A 1187 15.85 -3.87 35.66
N PRO A 1188 15.10 -2.98 34.97
CA PRO A 1188 13.85 -2.44 35.49
C PRO A 1188 12.78 -3.53 35.65
N ASP A 1189 12.04 -3.48 36.75
CA ASP A 1189 10.86 -4.34 37.05
C ASP A 1189 11.15 -5.85 37.12
N VAL A 1190 12.41 -6.26 37.33
CA VAL A 1190 12.80 -7.65 37.54
C VAL A 1190 13.63 -7.76 38.82
N PRO A 1191 13.28 -8.66 39.75
CA PRO A 1191 14.14 -8.97 40.89
C PRO A 1191 15.51 -9.43 40.38
N SER A 1192 16.59 -8.74 40.76
CA SER A 1192 17.97 -9.13 40.44
C SER A 1192 18.59 -9.88 41.63
N LEU A 1193 19.38 -10.92 41.34
CA LEU A 1193 20.21 -11.61 42.33
C LEU A 1193 21.35 -10.71 42.87
N ALA A 1194 21.60 -9.58 42.19
CA ALA A 1194 22.53 -8.51 42.58
C ALA A 1194 21.89 -7.14 42.23
N PRO A 1195 21.08 -6.54 43.12
CA PRO A 1195 20.33 -5.32 42.82
C PRO A 1195 21.20 -4.05 42.77
N GLU A 1196 22.45 -4.09 43.22
CA GLU A 1196 23.42 -3.01 43.11
C GLU A 1196 24.77 -3.53 42.57
N PRO A 1197 25.56 -2.72 41.83
CA PRO A 1197 26.87 -3.11 41.33
C PRO A 1197 27.82 -3.47 42.49
N VAL A 1198 28.24 -4.73 42.55
CA VAL A 1198 29.06 -5.27 43.65
C VAL A 1198 30.48 -4.68 43.58
N PRO A 1199 31.05 -4.19 44.71
CA PRO A 1199 32.44 -3.74 44.74
C PRO A 1199 33.43 -4.86 44.39
N THR A 1200 34.42 -4.56 43.55
CA THR A 1200 35.49 -5.51 43.19
C THR A 1200 36.26 -6.03 44.42
N GLU A 1201 36.31 -5.23 45.49
CA GLU A 1201 36.98 -5.53 46.76
C GLU A 1201 36.41 -6.79 47.44
N GLU A 1202 35.11 -7.08 47.27
CA GLU A 1202 34.48 -8.28 47.84
C GLU A 1202 34.97 -9.58 47.17
N TRP A 1203 35.50 -9.49 45.94
CA TRP A 1203 36.01 -10.61 45.18
C TRP A 1203 37.50 -10.90 45.44
N GLU A 1204 38.24 -9.99 46.09
CA GLU A 1204 39.66 -10.17 46.41
C GLU A 1204 39.93 -11.34 47.37
N ALA A 1205 38.93 -11.72 48.17
CA ALA A 1205 39.02 -12.88 49.06
C ALA A 1205 38.93 -14.23 48.32
N HIS A 1206 38.40 -14.24 47.10
CA HIS A 1206 38.07 -15.45 46.33
C HIS A 1206 38.92 -15.61 45.06
N LEU A 1207 39.45 -14.53 44.50
CA LEU A 1207 40.23 -14.51 43.26
C LEU A 1207 41.70 -14.14 43.53
N PRO A 1208 42.65 -14.55 42.67
CA PRO A 1208 44.04 -14.15 42.80
C PRO A 1208 44.22 -12.64 42.60
N SER A 1209 45.08 -12.03 43.42
CA SER A 1209 45.34 -10.58 43.43
C SER A 1209 46.52 -10.20 42.51
N PRO A 1210 46.42 -9.11 41.72
CA PRO A 1210 45.27 -8.21 41.61
C PRO A 1210 44.14 -8.78 40.72
N VAL A 1211 42.89 -8.51 41.09
CA VAL A 1211 41.70 -8.95 40.34
C VAL A 1211 41.58 -8.15 39.04
N ARG A 1212 41.56 -8.82 37.88
CA ARG A 1212 41.33 -8.19 36.57
C ARG A 1212 39.84 -7.95 36.38
N ALA A 1213 39.33 -6.81 36.88
CA ALA A 1213 37.92 -6.45 36.81
C ALA A 1213 37.60 -5.46 35.68
N HIS A 1214 36.49 -5.71 34.98
CA HIS A 1214 35.95 -4.94 33.86
C HIS A 1214 34.52 -4.51 34.21
N ARG A 1215 34.27 -3.20 34.26
CA ARG A 1215 32.94 -2.64 34.49
C ARG A 1215 32.36 -2.17 33.17
N ILE A 1216 31.16 -2.61 32.85
CA ILE A 1216 30.51 -2.38 31.56
C ILE A 1216 29.16 -1.71 31.78
N ASP A 1217 28.89 -0.64 31.02
CA ASP A 1217 27.58 0.04 30.99
C ASP A 1217 26.53 -0.81 30.26
N ALA A 1218 26.20 -1.94 30.87
CA ALA A 1218 25.23 -2.93 30.45
C ALA A 1218 24.37 -3.30 31.66
N ASP A 1219 23.20 -3.91 31.39
CA ASP A 1219 22.47 -4.65 32.43
C ASP A 1219 22.84 -6.14 32.40
N HIS A 1220 22.29 -6.91 33.34
CA HIS A 1220 22.58 -8.35 33.50
C HIS A 1220 22.49 -9.15 32.18
N TYR A 1221 21.54 -8.79 31.31
CA TYR A 1221 21.23 -9.50 30.07
C TYR A 1221 21.98 -8.96 28.86
N THR A 1222 22.07 -7.64 28.74
CA THR A 1222 22.78 -6.98 27.64
C THR A 1222 24.29 -7.20 27.70
N LEU A 1223 24.85 -7.55 28.87
CA LEU A 1223 26.27 -7.90 29.01
C LEU A 1223 26.69 -9.08 28.11
N VAL A 1224 25.82 -10.08 27.96
CA VAL A 1224 26.05 -11.27 27.11
C VAL A 1224 25.47 -11.10 25.69
N ALA A 1225 25.16 -9.86 25.30
CA ALA A 1225 24.72 -9.49 23.95
C ALA A 1225 25.72 -8.53 23.27
N ALA A 1226 25.56 -8.34 21.95
CA ALA A 1226 26.32 -7.35 21.21
C ALA A 1226 25.92 -5.91 21.61
N PRO A 1227 26.87 -4.96 21.69
CA PRO A 1227 28.29 -5.09 21.33
C PRO A 1227 29.20 -5.61 22.47
N HIS A 1228 28.71 -5.77 23.70
CA HIS A 1228 29.55 -6.01 24.88
C HIS A 1228 30.32 -7.33 24.86
N VAL A 1229 29.73 -8.38 24.27
CA VAL A 1229 30.40 -9.68 24.09
C VAL A 1229 31.67 -9.62 23.26
N GLU A 1230 31.82 -8.63 22.36
CA GLU A 1230 33.04 -8.48 21.55
C GLU A 1230 34.25 -8.15 22.44
N SER A 1231 34.04 -7.33 23.48
CA SER A 1231 35.08 -6.99 24.46
C SER A 1231 35.47 -8.19 25.31
N ILE A 1232 34.48 -9.02 25.69
CA ILE A 1232 34.69 -10.25 26.45
C ILE A 1232 35.47 -11.28 25.60
N ALA A 1233 35.04 -11.49 24.36
CA ALA A 1233 35.70 -12.38 23.41
C ALA A 1233 37.16 -11.96 23.13
N ALA A 1234 37.41 -10.66 22.97
CA ALA A 1234 38.76 -10.14 22.74
C ALA A 1234 39.73 -10.49 23.90
N VAL A 1235 39.28 -10.38 25.15
CA VAL A 1235 40.09 -10.75 26.33
C VAL A 1235 40.33 -12.26 26.39
N ILE A 1236 39.29 -13.08 26.15
CA ILE A 1236 39.42 -14.54 26.13
C ILE A 1236 40.42 -14.99 25.05
N LEU A 1237 40.34 -14.42 23.85
CA LEU A 1237 41.25 -14.74 22.74
C LEU A 1237 42.68 -14.27 22.98
N GLN A 1238 42.87 -13.14 23.67
CA GLN A 1238 44.19 -12.65 24.06
C GLN A 1238 44.89 -13.62 25.02
N ASP A 1239 44.16 -14.11 26.03
CA ASP A 1239 44.69 -15.00 27.05
C ASP A 1239 44.95 -16.43 26.52
N ALA A 1240 44.22 -16.83 25.47
CA ALA A 1240 44.38 -18.12 24.79
C ALA A 1240 45.51 -18.16 23.73
N ALA A 1241 46.11 -17.03 23.35
CA ALA A 1241 47.15 -16.99 22.32
C ALA A 1241 48.44 -17.76 22.75
N PRO A 1242 49.13 -18.47 21.81
CA PRO A 1242 50.34 -19.20 22.13
C PRO A 1242 51.45 -18.24 22.59
N ARG A 1243 52.02 -18.47 23.77
CA ARG A 1243 53.17 -17.70 24.28
C ARG A 1243 54.43 -18.05 23.46
N GLY A 1244 54.60 -17.37 22.33
CA GLY A 1244 55.82 -17.39 21.52
C GLY A 1244 57.01 -16.85 22.31
N GLY A 1245 58.12 -17.57 22.23
CA GLY A 1245 59.32 -17.41 23.07
C GLY A 1245 60.02 -16.05 23.03
N ALA A 1246 60.83 -15.84 24.07
CA ALA A 1246 61.76 -14.74 24.22
C ALA A 1246 62.66 -14.55 22.98
N GLY A 1247 62.74 -13.31 22.48
CA GLY A 1247 63.59 -12.93 21.36
C GLY A 1247 63.72 -11.41 21.19
N HIS A 1248 64.63 -10.81 21.97
CA HIS A 1248 65.45 -9.62 21.70
C HIS A 1248 64.94 -8.53 20.71
N GLY A 1249 64.50 -7.40 21.28
CA GLY A 1249 64.97 -6.04 21.01
C GLY A 1249 64.73 -5.39 19.63
N HIS A 1250 63.83 -4.40 19.55
CA HIS A 1250 64.20 -2.99 19.36
C HIS A 1250 62.99 -2.07 19.59
N ARG A 1251 63.21 -1.00 20.36
CA ARG A 1251 62.35 0.18 20.45
C ARG A 1251 62.36 0.91 19.11
N THR A 1252 61.22 1.42 18.66
CA THR A 1252 61.12 2.79 18.11
C THR A 1252 59.69 3.30 18.31
N ASP A 1253 59.61 4.50 18.87
CA ASP A 1253 58.41 5.30 19.06
C ASP A 1253 57.71 5.57 17.73
N THR A 1254 56.38 5.46 17.73
CA THR A 1254 55.51 6.50 17.15
C THR A 1254 54.16 6.46 17.86
N ASP A 1255 53.94 7.53 18.60
CA ASP A 1255 52.70 8.00 19.20
C ASP A 1255 51.76 8.45 18.06
N GLU A 1256 50.58 7.86 17.93
CA GLU A 1256 49.43 8.50 17.27
C GLU A 1256 48.12 7.79 17.71
N GLY A 1257 47.32 8.52 18.48
CA GLY A 1257 46.06 8.06 19.04
C GLY A 1257 44.93 7.99 18.02
N LEU A 1258 44.12 6.93 18.12
CA LEU A 1258 42.81 6.84 17.49
C LEU A 1258 41.72 7.17 18.54
N PRO A 1259 40.77 8.07 18.24
CA PRO A 1259 39.66 8.40 19.13
C PRO A 1259 38.50 7.40 19.01
N ALA A 1260 37.84 7.16 20.14
CA ALA A 1260 36.67 6.29 20.30
C ALA A 1260 35.43 6.76 19.52
N PRO A 1261 34.58 5.85 19.01
CA PRO A 1261 33.33 6.19 18.36
C PRO A 1261 32.24 6.58 19.39
N ARG A 1262 31.44 7.57 19.01
CA ARG A 1262 30.21 8.04 19.68
C ARG A 1262 29.04 7.12 19.41
#